data_AF-K9ZL14-F1
#
_entry.id   AF-K9ZL14-F1
#
_cell.length_a   1.000
_cell.length_b   1.000
_cell.length_c   1.000
_cell.angle_alpha   90.00
_cell.angle_beta   90.00
_cell.angle_gamma   90.00
#
_symmetry.space_group_name_H-M   'P 1'
#
loop_
_entity.id
_entity.type
_entity.pdbx_description
1 polymer ?
#
loop_
_entity_poly.entity_id
_entity_poly.type
_entity_poly.pdbx_seq_one_letter_code
_entity_poly.pdbx_strand_id
1 'polypeptide(L)'
;MASIMPITQWEKEITSLKKDLNSEIRRIERASEITIHKHICINNLKSKLERLEEIEKILGIDKYRIVFIGTIGQGKTTAICHLFNLISEFNVSKNVGDKTRNVTETKELLSTGSGKTTICEVIIKASEKTYIEIEPYTVDEMESLIFEFCDYIANKDNPQTDLKITISKEIERAVRNIIELKIISKIVTDSDKKRTELIDQAKVKFEELGLDGFRKFALNNANVESRITTRIQFDNQNNDEQLWLKNTFAAINTVQLKEFAIPRKIYLYVSYDVLSGSNLSQFNSVIDTKGLDENPIRKDLQKYIDSEDTICLFVTPFSAAPEASILKLIAYHLTSKSKDFHHRFVTLVLPRKKEPEKVCDADGIRDVGIKIRQKEIQETFRRLNLNFFLENILFYDALRYYRDDIVKLNDIYTEEDVQEDKNEFIESIAGVIERRRGILLDEIQDIQESFVRIKNGDALTETEINAIENAIQKIKDIRDLSKRVPAFVYEDFINEYVGYYHTTYKAWNTKHAIHRNYGYYEPRDIDIYYDAKVVAEGIDENAMLKKFTKEVKQELENILNDLISANESLKTFIPELVKQFYLFYYKDFIDEVGKKMEIELNSKLSPQSEDSPFWNALIAEKGKIRERGEKYGDNVCLLFTRKLEEETNLNAVLKSKTEYHWEKLVIKILEFFGQK
;
A
#
# COMPACT_ATOMS: atom_id res chain seq x y z
N MET A 1 26.35 18.82 -20.02
CA MET A 1 25.63 19.76 -19.14
C MET A 1 24.34 20.20 -19.84
N ALA A 2 23.26 19.45 -19.66
CA ALA A 2 21.93 19.94 -20.00
C ALA A 2 21.54 20.96 -18.92
N SER A 3 20.99 22.09 -19.33
CA SER A 3 20.57 23.19 -18.45
C SER A 3 19.47 22.70 -17.50
N ILE A 4 19.85 22.34 -16.27
CA ILE A 4 18.94 22.00 -15.18
C ILE A 4 18.14 23.27 -14.86
N MET A 5 16.80 23.18 -14.86
CA MET A 5 15.94 24.29 -14.43
C MET A 5 16.32 24.70 -12.99
N PRO A 6 16.51 26.00 -12.69
CA PRO A 6 16.77 26.47 -11.34
C PRO A 6 15.67 26.00 -10.38
N ILE A 7 16.01 25.73 -9.10
CA ILE A 7 15.06 25.30 -8.05
C ILE A 7 13.79 26.17 -8.04
N THR A 8 13.94 27.47 -8.25
CA THR A 8 12.85 28.45 -8.26
C THR A 8 11.90 28.37 -9.46
N GLN A 9 12.21 27.59 -10.50
CA GLN A 9 11.40 27.49 -11.72
C GLN A 9 10.34 26.40 -11.60
N TRP A 10 10.72 25.17 -11.25
CA TRP A 10 9.76 24.07 -11.12
C TRP A 10 8.76 24.32 -9.97
N GLU A 11 9.19 24.97 -8.88
CA GLU A 11 8.29 25.38 -7.78
C GLU A 11 7.17 26.31 -8.27
N LYS A 12 7.53 27.27 -9.14
CA LYS A 12 6.55 28.20 -9.75
C LYS A 12 5.61 27.49 -10.71
N GLU A 13 6.14 26.57 -11.52
CA GLU A 13 5.36 25.76 -12.46
C GLU A 13 4.36 24.89 -11.71
N ILE A 14 4.79 24.14 -10.69
CA ILE A 14 3.91 23.35 -9.82
C ILE A 14 2.87 24.24 -9.15
N THR A 15 3.27 25.37 -8.55
CA THR A 15 2.34 26.28 -7.87
C THR A 15 1.26 26.81 -8.82
N SER A 16 1.66 27.20 -10.03
CA SER A 16 0.72 27.65 -11.07
C SER A 16 -0.24 26.53 -11.48
N LEU A 17 0.29 25.34 -11.76
CA LEU A 17 -0.50 24.20 -12.21
C LEU A 17 -1.48 23.72 -11.14
N LYS A 18 -1.06 23.65 -9.87
CA LYS A 18 -1.94 23.36 -8.73
C LYS A 18 -3.08 24.37 -8.61
N LYS A 19 -2.80 25.65 -8.81
CA LYS A 19 -3.83 26.71 -8.80
C LYS A 19 -4.81 26.52 -9.95
N ASP A 20 -4.32 26.21 -11.14
CA ASP A 20 -5.14 26.00 -12.33
C ASP A 20 -6.04 24.76 -12.18
N LEU A 21 -5.49 23.63 -11.73
CA LEU A 21 -6.22 22.40 -11.41
C LEU A 21 -7.34 22.67 -10.38
N ASN A 22 -7.01 23.34 -9.27
CA ASN A 22 -7.99 23.69 -8.25
C ASN A 22 -9.10 24.61 -8.77
N SER A 23 -8.75 25.58 -9.62
CA SER A 23 -9.72 26.49 -10.22
C SER A 23 -10.70 25.74 -11.13
N GLU A 24 -10.20 24.77 -11.88
CA GLU A 24 -10.99 23.97 -12.81
C GLU A 24 -11.90 22.97 -12.08
N ILE A 25 -11.38 22.30 -11.03
CA ILE A 25 -12.19 21.44 -10.15
C ILE A 25 -13.37 22.24 -9.60
N ARG A 26 -13.11 23.43 -9.03
CA ARG A 26 -14.17 24.30 -8.49
C ARG A 26 -15.15 24.77 -9.57
N ARG A 27 -14.67 25.00 -10.79
CA ARG A 27 -15.52 25.40 -11.92
C ARG A 27 -16.51 24.28 -12.28
N ILE A 28 -16.04 23.04 -12.32
CA ILE A 28 -16.87 21.86 -12.65
C ILE A 28 -17.84 21.56 -11.49
N GLU A 29 -17.38 21.62 -10.23
CA GLU A 29 -18.20 21.37 -9.03
C GLU A 29 -19.32 22.42 -8.83
N ARG A 30 -19.13 23.66 -9.31
CA ARG A 30 -20.16 24.72 -9.26
C ARG A 30 -21.27 24.56 -10.31
N ALA A 31 -21.13 23.64 -11.27
CA ALA A 31 -22.22 23.36 -12.20
C ALA A 31 -23.39 22.74 -11.43
N SER A 32 -24.63 23.13 -11.78
CA SER A 32 -25.85 22.74 -11.05
C SER A 32 -26.09 21.23 -10.95
N GLU A 33 -25.55 20.45 -11.90
CA GLU A 33 -25.66 18.99 -11.94
C GLU A 33 -24.30 18.35 -12.29
N ILE A 34 -23.90 17.37 -11.45
CA ILE A 34 -22.71 16.55 -11.64
C ILE A 34 -23.12 15.30 -12.42
N THR A 35 -22.71 15.23 -13.68
CA THR A 35 -22.86 14.04 -14.53
C THR A 35 -21.72 13.06 -14.27
N ILE A 36 -21.88 11.80 -14.70
CA ILE A 36 -20.84 10.75 -14.63
C ILE A 36 -19.53 11.24 -15.28
N HIS A 37 -19.63 11.87 -16.45
CA HIS A 37 -18.47 12.46 -17.13
C HIS A 37 -17.74 13.49 -16.27
N LYS A 38 -18.48 14.42 -15.65
CA LYS A 38 -17.90 15.46 -14.78
C LYS A 38 -17.26 14.87 -13.53
N HIS A 39 -17.86 13.84 -12.94
CA HIS A 39 -17.33 13.13 -11.78
C HIS A 39 -15.97 12.47 -12.10
N ILE A 40 -15.87 11.79 -13.24
CA ILE A 40 -14.61 11.20 -13.71
C ILE A 40 -13.55 12.30 -13.92
N CYS A 41 -13.92 13.40 -14.58
CA CYS A 41 -13.01 14.54 -14.78
C CYS A 41 -12.48 15.09 -13.45
N ILE A 42 -13.35 15.34 -12.47
CA ILE A 42 -12.97 15.86 -11.16
C ILE A 42 -11.97 14.92 -10.47
N ASN A 43 -12.21 13.61 -10.46
CA ASN A 43 -11.30 12.67 -9.81
C ASN A 43 -9.95 12.57 -10.53
N ASN A 44 -9.94 12.61 -11.86
CA ASN A 44 -8.69 12.65 -12.63
C ASN A 44 -7.87 13.91 -12.27
N LEU A 45 -8.52 15.08 -12.21
CA LEU A 45 -7.87 16.32 -11.78
C LEU A 45 -7.38 16.28 -10.31
N LYS A 46 -8.16 15.68 -9.40
CA LYS A 46 -7.76 15.48 -8.00
C LYS A 46 -6.55 14.56 -7.87
N SER A 47 -6.54 13.43 -8.57
CA SER A 47 -5.39 12.50 -8.59
C SER A 47 -4.12 13.18 -9.14
N LYS A 48 -4.24 14.03 -10.16
CA LYS A 48 -3.11 14.85 -10.65
C LYS A 48 -2.62 15.86 -9.62
N LEU A 49 -3.54 16.49 -8.87
CA LEU A 49 -3.19 17.42 -7.81
C LEU A 49 -2.41 16.71 -6.69
N GLU A 50 -2.90 15.57 -6.22
CA GLU A 50 -2.22 14.71 -5.25
C GLU A 50 -0.82 14.32 -5.74
N ARG A 51 -0.71 13.91 -7.01
CA ARG A 51 0.58 13.55 -7.59
C ARG A 51 1.57 14.73 -7.65
N LEU A 52 1.11 15.94 -7.97
CA LEU A 52 1.97 17.14 -7.93
C LEU A 52 2.43 17.48 -6.52
N GLU A 53 1.63 17.19 -5.48
CA GLU A 53 2.05 17.33 -4.08
C GLU A 53 3.16 16.36 -3.71
N GLU A 54 3.07 15.11 -4.14
CA GLU A 54 4.14 14.13 -3.98
C GLU A 54 5.41 14.55 -4.73
N ILE A 55 5.31 14.96 -5.99
CA ILE A 55 6.45 15.39 -6.79
C ILE A 55 7.15 16.60 -6.15
N GLU A 56 6.40 17.61 -5.70
CA GLU A 56 6.95 18.79 -5.02
C GLU A 56 7.74 18.39 -3.77
N LYS A 57 7.17 17.49 -2.95
CA LYS A 57 7.83 16.98 -1.75
C LYS A 57 9.13 16.25 -2.09
N ILE A 58 9.15 15.47 -3.16
CA ILE A 58 10.33 14.73 -3.60
C ILE A 58 11.42 15.67 -4.15
N LEU A 59 11.04 16.64 -4.96
CA LEU A 59 11.98 17.62 -5.55
C LEU A 59 12.55 18.56 -4.49
N GLY A 60 11.81 18.82 -3.42
CA GLY A 60 12.27 19.59 -2.25
C GLY A 60 13.26 18.85 -1.35
N ILE A 61 13.66 17.60 -1.67
CA ILE A 61 14.66 16.87 -0.89
C ILE A 61 16.05 17.39 -1.22
N ASP A 62 16.68 17.97 -0.20
CA ASP A 62 17.98 18.61 -0.32
C ASP A 62 19.15 17.61 -0.18
N LYS A 63 19.03 16.68 0.77
CA LYS A 63 20.02 15.62 1.00
C LYS A 63 19.36 14.27 1.18
N TYR A 64 19.86 13.28 0.43
CA TYR A 64 19.35 11.91 0.46
C TYR A 64 20.07 11.05 1.50
N ARG A 65 19.39 10.00 1.94
CA ARG A 65 19.94 8.89 2.71
C ARG A 65 20.48 7.83 1.75
N ILE A 66 21.70 7.38 1.97
CA ILE A 66 22.35 6.35 1.15
C ILE A 66 22.39 5.05 1.96
N VAL A 67 21.63 4.04 1.52
CA VAL A 67 21.44 2.80 2.29
C VAL A 67 22.12 1.63 1.57
N PHE A 68 23.10 1.01 2.23
CA PHE A 68 23.82 -0.16 1.72
C PHE A 68 23.12 -1.45 2.18
N ILE A 69 22.50 -2.16 1.24
CA ILE A 69 21.73 -3.39 1.47
C ILE A 69 22.44 -4.57 0.79
N GLY A 70 22.78 -5.61 1.54
CA GLY A 70 23.62 -6.69 1.03
C GLY A 70 23.64 -7.89 1.96
N THR A 71 23.91 -9.08 1.43
CA THR A 71 24.11 -10.29 2.26
C THR A 71 25.34 -10.15 3.18
N ILE A 72 25.44 -11.04 4.16
CA ILE A 72 26.53 -11.04 5.15
C ILE A 72 27.86 -11.34 4.44
N GLY A 73 28.92 -10.58 4.77
CA GLY A 73 30.28 -10.87 4.28
C GLY A 73 30.60 -10.36 2.88
N GLN A 74 29.72 -9.56 2.26
CA GLN A 74 29.97 -9.02 0.93
C GLN A 74 30.89 -7.79 0.89
N GLY A 75 31.19 -7.19 2.05
CA GLY A 75 32.11 -6.05 2.14
C GLY A 75 31.43 -4.68 2.26
N LYS A 76 30.15 -4.62 2.65
CA LYS A 76 29.40 -3.36 2.87
C LYS A 76 30.15 -2.36 3.76
N THR A 77 30.45 -2.77 4.99
CA THR A 77 31.14 -1.92 5.98
C THR A 77 32.51 -1.47 5.48
N THR A 78 33.25 -2.34 4.79
CA THR A 78 34.53 -2.00 4.15
C THR A 78 34.33 -0.94 3.06
N ALA A 79 33.38 -1.14 2.14
CA ALA A 79 33.08 -0.18 1.09
C ALA A 79 32.71 1.20 1.67
N ILE A 80 31.83 1.24 2.67
CA ILE A 80 31.45 2.47 3.38
C ILE A 80 32.67 3.15 4.00
N CYS A 81 33.53 2.40 4.70
CA CYS A 81 34.66 3.01 5.40
C CYS A 81 35.65 3.64 4.43
N HIS A 82 36.00 2.94 3.36
CA HIS A 82 36.93 3.46 2.36
C HIS A 82 36.32 4.61 1.57
N LEU A 83 35.04 4.51 1.17
CA LEU A 83 34.38 5.54 0.36
C LEU A 83 34.24 6.87 1.11
N PHE A 84 34.00 6.84 2.41
CA PHE A 84 33.72 8.03 3.22
C PHE A 84 34.87 8.43 4.16
N ASN A 85 36.09 7.98 3.89
CA ASN A 85 37.30 8.27 4.69
C ASN A 85 37.20 7.89 6.18
N LEU A 86 36.44 6.85 6.52
CA LEU A 86 36.44 6.25 7.86
C LEU A 86 37.54 5.20 7.96
N ILE A 87 38.76 5.60 7.59
CA ILE A 87 39.98 4.80 7.61
C ILE A 87 41.11 5.60 8.24
N SER A 88 42.08 4.93 8.83
CA SER A 88 43.29 5.56 9.37
C SER A 88 44.47 4.59 9.36
N GLU A 89 45.68 5.13 9.43
CA GLU A 89 46.91 4.35 9.51
C GLU A 89 47.22 3.92 10.95
N PHE A 90 47.38 2.62 11.16
CA PHE A 90 47.73 2.08 12.47
C PHE A 90 48.98 1.21 12.39
N ASN A 91 49.82 1.28 13.43
CA ASN A 91 50.94 0.36 13.59
C ASN A 91 50.43 -1.01 14.05
N VAL A 92 50.73 -2.05 13.28
CA VAL A 92 50.33 -3.43 13.55
C VAL A 92 51.51 -4.38 13.50
N SER A 93 51.52 -5.31 14.45
CA SER A 93 52.51 -6.39 14.48
C SER A 93 52.02 -7.54 13.60
N LYS A 94 52.71 -7.80 12.48
CA LYS A 94 52.47 -8.97 11.61
C LYS A 94 53.60 -9.98 11.76
N ASN A 95 53.24 -11.27 11.81
CA ASN A 95 54.21 -12.36 11.75
C ASN A 95 54.49 -12.69 10.29
N VAL A 96 55.74 -12.48 9.87
CA VAL A 96 56.23 -12.85 8.53
C VAL A 96 57.30 -13.92 8.73
N GLY A 97 56.91 -15.18 8.56
CA GLY A 97 57.71 -16.33 9.03
C GLY A 97 57.80 -16.37 10.56
N ASP A 98 58.98 -16.69 11.10
CA ASP A 98 59.24 -16.74 12.56
C ASP A 98 59.51 -15.36 13.21
N LYS A 99 59.35 -14.25 12.47
CA LYS A 99 59.64 -12.89 12.98
C LYS A 99 58.39 -12.01 12.98
N THR A 100 58.11 -11.41 14.13
CA THR A 100 57.11 -10.34 14.26
C THR A 100 57.71 -9.02 13.80
N ARG A 101 57.08 -8.35 12.83
CA ARG A 101 57.45 -7.01 12.35
C ARG A 101 56.32 -6.03 12.59
N ASN A 102 56.66 -4.82 13.03
CA ASN A 102 55.72 -3.71 13.08
C ASN A 102 55.62 -3.09 11.68
N VAL A 103 54.41 -3.03 11.15
CA VAL A 103 54.11 -2.44 9.85
C VAL A 103 52.93 -1.50 10.02
N THR A 104 52.93 -0.40 9.28
CA THR A 104 51.80 0.52 9.22
C THR A 104 50.79 0.00 8.19
N GLU A 105 49.53 -0.15 8.61
CA GLU A 105 48.42 -0.64 7.79
C GLU A 105 47.25 0.34 7.91
N THR A 106 46.65 0.70 6.78
CA THR A 106 45.38 1.40 6.72
C THR A 106 44.28 0.46 7.20
N LYS A 107 43.54 0.85 8.24
CA LYS A 107 42.43 0.08 8.79
C LYS A 107 41.17 0.91 8.88
N GLU A 108 40.05 0.23 8.76
CA GLU A 108 38.75 0.83 8.96
C GLU A 108 38.52 1.22 10.43
N LEU A 109 37.76 2.29 10.62
CA LEU A 109 37.32 2.76 11.94
C LEU A 109 36.08 2.00 12.42
N LEU A 110 35.30 1.39 11.51
CA LEU A 110 34.22 0.48 11.87
C LEU A 110 34.71 -0.97 11.93
N SER A 111 34.00 -1.81 12.66
CA SER A 111 34.34 -3.24 12.81
C SER A 111 34.14 -4.02 11.49
N THR A 112 35.22 -4.25 10.75
CA THR A 112 35.27 -5.08 9.53
C THR A 112 35.82 -6.49 9.83
N GLY A 113 35.53 -7.48 8.96
CA GLY A 113 36.00 -8.86 9.11
C GLY A 113 35.31 -9.85 8.17
N SER A 114 35.53 -11.16 8.37
CA SER A 114 35.03 -12.25 7.51
C SER A 114 33.50 -12.46 7.52
N GLY A 115 32.73 -11.46 7.96
CA GLY A 115 31.28 -11.50 8.12
C GLY A 115 30.82 -11.57 9.58
N LYS A 116 29.55 -11.20 9.82
CA LYS A 116 28.91 -11.18 11.15
C LYS A 116 29.64 -10.31 12.18
N THR A 117 30.17 -9.18 11.71
CA THR A 117 30.87 -8.21 12.56
C THR A 117 29.92 -7.17 13.14
N THR A 118 29.05 -6.58 12.32
CA THR A 118 28.10 -5.54 12.74
C THR A 118 26.87 -6.14 13.42
N ILE A 119 26.62 -5.76 14.68
CA ILE A 119 25.52 -6.32 15.49
C ILE A 119 24.13 -5.88 15.03
N CYS A 120 24.03 -4.64 14.56
CA CYS A 120 22.78 -4.01 14.16
C CYS A 120 23.01 -2.98 13.06
N GLU A 121 21.96 -2.23 12.71
CA GLU A 121 22.03 -1.15 11.75
C GLU A 121 22.90 0.02 12.26
N VAL A 122 23.76 0.57 11.40
CA VAL A 122 24.62 1.72 11.73
C VAL A 122 24.28 2.90 10.82
N ILE A 123 23.95 4.04 11.42
CA ILE A 123 23.59 5.28 10.72
C ILE A 123 24.71 6.29 10.97
N ILE A 124 25.40 6.69 9.90
CA ILE A 124 26.58 7.54 9.96
C ILE A 124 26.21 8.95 9.48
N LYS A 125 26.59 9.97 10.26
CA LYS A 125 26.31 11.38 10.00
C LYS A 125 27.55 12.23 10.22
N ALA A 126 27.74 13.23 9.37
CA ALA A 126 28.68 14.31 9.63
C ALA A 126 28.14 15.21 10.74
N SER A 127 29.02 15.68 11.61
CA SER A 127 28.71 16.45 12.81
C SER A 127 29.88 17.37 13.15
N GLU A 128 29.65 18.35 14.01
CA GLU A 128 30.74 19.18 14.55
C GLU A 128 31.63 18.39 15.53
N LYS A 129 31.07 17.38 16.19
CA LYS A 129 31.78 16.56 17.20
C LYS A 129 31.53 15.09 16.97
N THR A 130 32.54 14.27 17.26
CA THR A 130 32.40 12.81 17.22
C THR A 130 31.74 12.27 18.49
N TYR A 131 30.66 11.52 18.31
CA TYR A 131 30.02 10.77 19.39
C TYR A 131 29.23 9.58 18.83
N ILE A 132 29.01 8.58 19.68
CA ILE A 132 28.23 7.40 19.38
C ILE A 132 26.99 7.39 20.27
N GLU A 133 25.84 7.20 19.67
CA GLU A 133 24.55 7.04 20.33
C GLU A 133 23.91 5.71 19.92
N ILE A 134 23.18 5.06 20.81
CA ILE A 134 22.49 3.80 20.51
C ILE A 134 21.00 3.90 20.82
N GLU A 135 20.21 3.20 20.01
CA GLU A 135 18.85 2.79 20.38
C GLU A 135 18.97 1.43 21.08
N PRO A 136 18.82 1.33 22.41
CA PRO A 136 19.01 0.08 23.14
C PRO A 136 17.80 -0.86 22.99
N TYR A 137 18.02 -2.16 23.21
CA TYR A 137 16.93 -3.08 23.55
C TYR A 137 16.37 -2.74 24.93
N THR A 138 15.07 -2.93 25.14
CA THR A 138 14.45 -2.74 26.47
C THR A 138 14.92 -3.82 27.45
N VAL A 139 14.68 -3.62 28.75
CA VAL A 139 15.01 -4.62 29.78
C VAL A 139 14.36 -5.96 29.45
N ASP A 140 13.05 -5.98 29.20
CA ASP A 140 12.31 -7.21 28.85
C ASP A 140 12.88 -7.90 27.60
N GLU A 141 13.26 -7.13 26.58
CA GLU A 141 13.85 -7.69 25.35
C GLU A 141 15.25 -8.27 25.61
N MET A 142 16.05 -7.61 26.45
CA MET A 142 17.37 -8.08 26.86
C MET A 142 17.25 -9.39 27.65
N GLU A 143 16.29 -9.48 28.58
CA GLU A 143 16.01 -10.72 29.32
C GLU A 143 15.61 -11.85 28.37
N SER A 144 14.73 -11.57 27.40
CA SER A 144 14.34 -12.55 26.38
C SER A 144 15.54 -13.05 25.58
N LEU A 145 16.42 -12.15 25.10
CA LEU A 145 17.63 -12.53 24.36
C LEU A 145 18.59 -13.39 25.20
N ILE A 146 18.71 -13.09 26.50
CA ILE A 146 19.54 -13.88 27.43
C ILE A 146 18.93 -15.26 27.63
N PHE A 147 17.61 -15.36 27.82
CA PHE A 147 16.93 -16.64 27.99
C PHE A 147 16.98 -17.50 26.73
N GLU A 148 16.77 -16.90 25.56
CA GLU A 148 16.95 -17.58 24.27
C GLU A 148 18.37 -18.13 24.11
N PHE A 149 19.39 -17.36 24.53
CA PHE A 149 20.78 -17.85 24.55
C PHE A 149 20.95 -19.02 25.53
N CYS A 150 20.37 -18.96 26.74
CA CYS A 150 20.42 -20.05 27.69
C CYS A 150 19.79 -21.34 27.14
N ASP A 151 18.63 -21.22 26.50
CA ASP A 151 17.93 -22.33 25.87
C ASP A 151 18.72 -22.87 24.67
N TYR A 152 19.33 -21.98 23.87
CA TYR A 152 20.23 -22.36 22.79
C TYR A 152 21.40 -23.22 23.31
N ILE A 153 22.06 -22.81 24.39
CA ILE A 153 23.18 -23.57 24.98
C ILE A 153 22.73 -24.93 25.52
N ALA A 154 21.56 -24.99 26.18
CA ALA A 154 21.01 -26.23 26.72
C ALA A 154 20.67 -27.26 25.63
N ASN A 155 20.25 -26.80 24.45
CA ASN A 155 19.80 -27.65 23.35
C ASN A 155 20.86 -27.86 22.24
N LYS A 156 22.01 -27.20 22.33
CA LYS A 156 23.03 -27.16 21.26
C LYS A 156 23.52 -28.53 20.79
N ASP A 157 23.58 -29.49 21.72
CA ASP A 157 24.09 -30.84 21.49
C ASP A 157 23.02 -31.95 21.66
N ASN A 158 21.73 -31.59 21.78
CA ASN A 158 20.66 -32.56 21.95
C ASN A 158 20.07 -32.97 20.58
N PRO A 159 20.25 -34.22 20.11
CA PRO A 159 19.78 -34.66 18.79
C PRO A 159 18.26 -34.88 18.72
N GLN A 160 17.54 -34.87 19.85
CA GLN A 160 16.13 -35.26 19.93
C GLN A 160 15.13 -34.08 19.98
N THR A 161 15.60 -32.84 19.91
CA THR A 161 14.71 -31.66 19.92
C THR A 161 14.42 -31.18 18.50
N ASP A 162 13.19 -31.36 18.05
CA ASP A 162 12.70 -30.84 16.75
C ASP A 162 12.70 -29.29 16.68
N LEU A 163 12.81 -28.62 17.84
CA LEU A 163 12.93 -27.17 17.97
C LEU A 163 14.40 -26.74 18.00
N LYS A 164 14.98 -26.58 16.81
CA LYS A 164 16.33 -26.00 16.67
C LYS A 164 16.28 -24.49 16.94
N ILE A 165 16.43 -24.09 18.20
CA ILE A 165 16.59 -22.68 18.59
C ILE A 165 17.86 -22.17 17.92
N THR A 166 17.74 -21.13 17.09
CA THR A 166 18.86 -20.54 16.36
C THR A 166 19.00 -19.08 16.75
N ILE A 167 20.21 -18.70 17.18
CA ILE A 167 20.55 -17.31 17.49
C ILE A 167 21.58 -16.83 16.48
N SER A 168 21.52 -15.55 16.10
CA SER A 168 22.57 -14.95 15.26
C SER A 168 23.90 -14.89 16.01
N LYS A 169 25.03 -15.08 15.32
CA LYS A 169 26.36 -15.11 15.96
C LYS A 169 26.70 -13.78 16.62
N GLU A 170 26.17 -12.69 16.08
CA GLU A 170 26.33 -11.33 16.59
C GLU A 170 25.66 -11.18 17.96
N ILE A 171 24.42 -11.66 18.09
CA ILE A 171 23.68 -11.68 19.36
C ILE A 171 24.32 -12.67 20.33
N GLU A 172 24.75 -13.86 19.88
CA GLU A 172 25.51 -14.80 20.71
C GLU A 172 26.73 -14.12 21.34
N ARG A 173 27.53 -13.44 20.53
CA ARG A 173 28.74 -12.74 20.98
C ARG A 173 28.42 -11.63 21.98
N ALA A 174 27.35 -10.87 21.72
CA ALA A 174 26.90 -9.79 22.60
C ALA A 174 26.44 -10.33 23.96
N VAL A 175 25.57 -11.34 23.97
CA VAL A 175 25.07 -11.97 25.20
C VAL A 175 26.22 -12.57 26.01
N ARG A 176 27.15 -13.28 25.36
CA ARG A 176 28.35 -13.81 26.02
C ARG A 176 29.21 -12.74 26.70
N ASN A 177 29.34 -11.57 26.08
CA ASN A 177 30.07 -10.45 26.68
C ASN A 177 29.30 -9.82 27.85
N ILE A 178 27.97 -9.75 27.75
CA ILE A 178 27.11 -9.24 28.81
C ILE A 178 27.14 -10.13 30.06
N ILE A 179 27.03 -11.44 29.89
CA ILE A 179 26.98 -12.40 31.01
C ILE A 179 28.37 -12.84 31.49
N GLU A 180 29.42 -12.35 30.83
CA GLU A 180 30.84 -12.65 31.09
C GLU A 180 31.22 -14.14 30.91
N LEU A 181 30.58 -14.86 29.96
CA LEU A 181 30.84 -16.27 29.66
C LEU A 181 31.38 -16.46 28.24
N LYS A 182 32.69 -16.26 28.08
CA LYS A 182 33.42 -16.30 26.81
C LYS A 182 33.83 -17.73 26.44
N ILE A 183 34.12 -17.94 25.16
CA ILE A 183 34.84 -19.14 24.72
C ILE A 183 36.33 -18.86 24.91
N ILE A 184 37.01 -19.68 25.70
CA ILE A 184 38.44 -19.50 26.01
C ILE A 184 39.27 -20.64 25.39
N SER A 185 40.46 -20.33 24.90
CA SER A 185 41.42 -21.33 24.44
C SER A 185 42.35 -21.72 25.58
N LYS A 186 42.47 -23.02 25.86
CA LYS A 186 43.43 -23.57 26.83
C LYS A 186 44.43 -24.47 26.11
N ILE A 187 45.71 -24.28 26.38
CA ILE A 187 46.75 -25.18 25.86
C ILE A 187 46.82 -26.38 26.80
N VAL A 188 46.50 -27.56 26.29
CA VAL A 188 46.65 -28.83 26.98
C VAL A 188 47.89 -29.52 26.44
N THR A 189 48.74 -30.02 27.35
CA THR A 189 49.95 -30.75 26.98
C THR A 189 49.68 -32.22 27.26
N ASP A 190 49.62 -33.02 26.20
CA ASP A 190 49.49 -34.46 26.31
C ASP A 190 50.68 -35.09 25.56
N SER A 191 51.48 -35.89 26.27
CA SER A 191 52.52 -36.74 25.67
C SER A 191 53.45 -35.99 24.69
N ASP A 192 54.03 -34.86 25.13
CA ASP A 192 54.90 -33.95 24.35
C ASP A 192 54.27 -33.22 23.14
N LYS A 193 52.94 -33.29 22.96
CA LYS A 193 52.22 -32.49 21.96
C LYS A 193 51.34 -31.42 22.63
N LYS A 194 51.56 -30.16 22.28
CA LYS A 194 50.71 -29.03 22.68
C LYS A 194 49.47 -29.01 21.79
N ARG A 195 48.28 -29.18 22.36
CA ARG A 195 47.00 -29.01 21.67
C ARG A 195 46.26 -27.82 22.26
N THR A 196 45.61 -27.02 21.40
CA THR A 196 44.71 -25.96 21.85
C THR A 196 43.30 -26.52 21.91
N GLU A 197 42.69 -26.48 23.09
CA GLU A 197 41.29 -26.85 23.32
C GLU A 197 40.45 -25.59 23.55
N LEU A 198 39.24 -25.56 23.00
CA LEU A 198 38.27 -24.48 23.21
C LEU A 198 37.29 -24.89 24.30
N ILE A 199 37.19 -24.08 25.35
CA ILE A 199 36.28 -24.30 26.47
C ILE A 199 35.14 -23.28 26.36
N ASP A 200 33.91 -23.76 26.23
CA ASP A 200 32.71 -22.92 26.27
C ASP A 200 32.27 -22.74 27.72
N GLN A 201 32.58 -21.58 28.31
CA GLN A 201 32.24 -21.28 29.71
C GLN A 201 30.74 -21.30 29.97
N ALA A 202 29.91 -20.97 28.97
CA ALA A 202 28.45 -21.01 29.12
C ALA A 202 27.94 -22.45 29.26
N LYS A 203 28.51 -23.37 28.47
CA LYS A 203 28.18 -24.80 28.56
C LYS A 203 28.59 -25.40 29.91
N VAL A 204 29.81 -25.10 30.36
CA VAL A 204 30.29 -25.55 31.69
C VAL A 204 29.36 -25.05 32.80
N LYS A 205 28.95 -23.77 32.74
CA LYS A 205 28.06 -23.20 33.75
C LYS A 205 26.66 -23.79 33.71
N PHE A 206 26.15 -24.10 32.52
CA PHE A 206 24.89 -24.82 32.34
C PHE A 206 24.93 -26.23 32.95
N GLU A 207 25.99 -26.99 32.69
CA GLU A 207 26.17 -28.35 33.24
C GLU A 207 26.25 -28.34 34.78
N GLU A 208 26.80 -27.28 35.38
CA GLU A 208 26.90 -27.09 36.83
C GLU A 208 25.56 -26.74 37.50
N LEU A 209 24.77 -25.84 36.89
CA LEU A 209 23.61 -25.23 37.53
C LEU A 209 22.25 -25.75 37.06
N GLY A 210 22.21 -26.47 35.93
CA GLY A 210 20.96 -26.75 35.20
C GLY A 210 20.35 -25.48 34.59
N LEU A 211 19.26 -25.62 33.83
CA LEU A 211 18.68 -24.53 33.04
C LEU A 211 18.21 -23.33 33.88
N ASP A 212 17.41 -23.57 34.93
CA ASP A 212 16.84 -22.50 35.75
C ASP A 212 17.93 -21.76 36.54
N GLY A 213 18.91 -22.51 37.09
CA GLY A 213 20.06 -21.94 37.76
C GLY A 213 20.94 -21.13 36.81
N PHE A 214 21.14 -21.63 35.59
CA PHE A 214 21.90 -20.93 34.55
C PHE A 214 21.23 -19.64 34.09
N ARG A 215 19.91 -19.64 33.88
CA ARG A 215 19.14 -18.42 33.54
C ARG A 215 19.28 -17.35 34.62
N LYS A 216 19.14 -17.74 35.90
CA LYS A 216 19.31 -16.81 37.03
C LYS A 216 20.73 -16.27 37.13
N PHE A 217 21.74 -17.13 36.92
CA PHE A 217 23.14 -16.70 36.88
C PHE A 217 23.39 -15.70 35.74
N ALA A 218 22.90 -16.00 34.54
CA ALA A 218 23.07 -15.16 33.36
C ALA A 218 22.45 -13.77 33.55
N LEU A 219 21.22 -13.67 34.08
CA LEU A 219 20.58 -12.39 34.37
C LEU A 219 21.34 -11.57 35.43
N ASN A 220 21.74 -12.21 36.54
CA ASN A 220 22.47 -11.53 37.60
C ASN A 220 23.80 -10.95 37.09
N ASN A 221 24.54 -11.70 36.28
CA ASN A 221 25.78 -11.22 35.67
C ASN A 221 25.54 -10.15 34.61
N ALA A 222 24.45 -10.27 33.84
CA ALA A 222 24.10 -9.29 32.82
C ALA A 222 23.87 -7.90 33.40
N ASN A 223 23.34 -7.83 34.63
CA ASN A 223 23.01 -6.59 35.35
C ASN A 223 22.23 -5.60 34.46
N VAL A 224 21.18 -6.10 33.80
CA VAL A 224 20.45 -5.41 32.72
C VAL A 224 19.94 -4.03 33.15
N GLU A 225 19.43 -3.92 34.37
CA GLU A 225 18.92 -2.65 34.95
C GLU A 225 19.97 -1.54 35.05
N SER A 226 21.26 -1.88 35.12
CA SER A 226 22.35 -0.89 35.20
C SER A 226 22.81 -0.36 33.83
N ARG A 227 22.35 -0.98 32.74
CA ARG A 227 22.80 -0.70 31.37
C ARG A 227 22.01 0.44 30.72
N ILE A 228 22.05 1.60 31.36
CA ILE A 228 21.21 2.77 31.01
C ILE A 228 21.89 3.79 30.08
N THR A 229 23.18 3.63 29.80
CA THR A 229 23.91 4.62 28.97
C THR A 229 23.58 4.40 27.51
N THR A 230 23.18 5.48 26.84
CA THR A 230 22.82 5.48 25.41
C THR A 230 23.76 6.30 24.54
N ARG A 231 24.63 7.13 25.13
CA ARG A 231 25.53 8.02 24.39
C ARG A 231 26.90 8.12 25.04
N ILE A 232 27.95 8.13 24.21
CA ILE A 232 29.33 8.42 24.61
C ILE A 232 29.97 9.36 23.58
N GLN A 233 30.71 10.36 24.06
CA GLN A 233 31.29 11.41 23.23
C GLN A 233 32.81 11.48 23.44
N PHE A 234 33.53 11.82 22.38
CA PHE A 234 34.96 12.09 22.47
C PHE A 234 35.21 13.34 23.30
N ASP A 235 36.05 13.22 24.32
CA ASP A 235 36.28 14.25 25.35
C ASP A 235 37.50 15.14 25.07
N ASN A 236 38.14 14.98 23.91
CA ASN A 236 39.38 15.66 23.52
C ASN A 236 40.56 15.46 24.48
N GLN A 237 40.54 14.43 25.35
CA GLN A 237 41.62 14.18 26.31
C GLN A 237 42.62 13.14 25.77
N ASN A 238 43.79 13.62 25.33
CA ASN A 238 45.05 12.89 25.05
C ASN A 238 45.03 11.69 24.09
N ASN A 239 43.89 11.29 23.53
CA ASN A 239 43.79 10.21 22.54
C ASN A 239 43.49 10.75 21.15
N ASP A 240 44.07 10.12 20.14
CA ASP A 240 43.72 10.35 18.74
C ASP A 240 42.22 10.05 18.51
N GLU A 241 41.49 10.97 17.88
CA GLU A 241 40.04 10.88 17.70
C GLU A 241 39.64 9.65 16.87
N GLN A 242 40.42 9.31 15.84
CA GLN A 242 40.18 8.15 14.98
C GLN A 242 40.41 6.84 15.74
N LEU A 243 41.46 6.77 16.55
CA LEU A 243 41.73 5.65 17.45
C LEU A 243 40.64 5.49 18.51
N TRP A 244 40.20 6.58 19.12
CA TRP A 244 39.09 6.58 20.07
C TRP A 244 37.82 6.03 19.40
N LEU A 245 37.50 6.53 18.19
CA LEU A 245 36.32 6.12 17.46
C LEU A 245 36.33 4.63 17.16
N LYS A 246 37.45 4.12 16.64
CA LYS A 246 37.64 2.71 16.32
C LYS A 246 37.46 1.80 17.52
N ASN A 247 38.10 2.14 18.64
CA ASN A 247 38.05 1.33 19.85
C ASN A 247 36.67 1.38 20.50
N THR A 248 36.07 2.57 20.57
CA THR A 248 34.76 2.78 21.21
C THR A 248 33.64 2.14 20.40
N PHE A 249 33.66 2.30 19.07
CA PHE A 249 32.71 1.62 18.19
C PHE A 249 32.82 0.10 18.33
N ALA A 250 34.04 -0.46 18.32
CA ALA A 250 34.24 -1.90 18.50
C ALA A 250 33.73 -2.39 19.87
N ALA A 251 33.97 -1.64 20.94
CA ALA A 251 33.49 -1.96 22.28
C ALA A 251 31.95 -1.94 22.37
N ILE A 252 31.27 -0.96 21.75
CA ILE A 252 29.81 -0.89 21.68
C ILE A 252 29.24 -2.02 20.81
N ASN A 253 29.79 -2.22 19.61
CA ASN A 253 29.36 -3.25 18.66
C ASN A 253 29.54 -4.68 19.19
N THR A 254 30.45 -4.87 20.15
CA THR A 254 30.63 -6.16 20.85
C THR A 254 30.03 -6.17 22.26
N VAL A 255 29.43 -5.07 22.70
CA VAL A 255 28.79 -4.90 24.02
C VAL A 255 29.75 -5.22 25.19
N GLN A 256 30.95 -4.66 25.12
CA GLN A 256 31.99 -4.79 26.15
C GLN A 256 31.87 -3.74 27.26
N LEU A 257 31.20 -2.61 26.99
CA LEU A 257 30.95 -1.57 27.97
C LEU A 257 29.83 -2.03 28.92
N LYS A 258 30.05 -1.91 30.23
CA LYS A 258 29.15 -2.47 31.26
C LYS A 258 27.88 -1.65 31.44
N GLU A 259 27.93 -0.39 31.05
CA GLU A 259 26.88 0.61 31.19
C GLU A 259 25.97 0.70 29.94
N PHE A 260 26.32 0.01 28.85
CA PHE A 260 25.54 -0.03 27.60
C PHE A 260 24.76 -1.34 27.46
N ALA A 261 23.52 -1.24 26.97
CA ALA A 261 22.72 -2.40 26.56
C ALA A 261 23.12 -2.90 25.16
N ILE A 262 22.54 -4.02 24.71
CA ILE A 262 22.67 -4.43 23.30
C ILE A 262 22.01 -3.34 22.43
N PRO A 263 22.69 -2.81 21.40
CA PRO A 263 22.10 -1.82 20.51
C PRO A 263 21.18 -2.47 19.47
N ARG A 264 19.97 -1.94 19.31
CA ARG A 264 19.08 -2.16 18.16
C ARG A 264 19.51 -1.35 16.94
N LYS A 265 20.06 -0.16 17.18
CA LYS A 265 20.70 0.70 16.17
C LYS A 265 21.85 1.47 16.79
N ILE A 266 22.84 1.80 15.97
CA ILE A 266 23.95 2.68 16.34
C ILE A 266 23.89 3.92 15.45
N TYR A 267 23.85 5.10 16.07
CA TYR A 267 24.03 6.39 15.41
C TYR A 267 25.46 6.86 15.65
N LEU A 268 26.20 7.00 14.56
CA LEU A 268 27.58 7.43 14.56
C LEU A 268 27.67 8.84 14.00
N TYR A 269 27.95 9.80 14.87
CA TYR A 269 28.21 11.18 14.49
C TYR A 269 29.71 11.37 14.45
N VAL A 270 30.24 11.84 13.32
CA VAL A 270 31.68 11.96 13.08
C VAL A 270 32.02 13.41 12.78
N SER A 271 33.07 13.93 13.42
CA SER A 271 33.55 15.29 13.24
C SER A 271 33.95 15.55 11.78
N TYR A 272 33.82 16.79 11.34
CA TYR A 272 34.31 17.22 10.02
C TYR A 272 35.83 17.02 9.87
N ASP A 273 36.57 17.06 10.99
CA ASP A 273 38.02 16.84 10.99
C ASP A 273 38.37 15.37 10.66
N VAL A 274 37.70 14.40 11.28
CA VAL A 274 37.85 12.97 10.92
C VAL A 274 37.35 12.71 9.50
N LEU A 275 36.31 13.42 9.07
CA LEU A 275 35.76 13.34 7.71
C LEU A 275 36.47 14.26 6.71
N SER A 276 37.68 14.75 7.00
CA SER A 276 38.40 15.60 6.06
C SER A 276 38.57 14.90 4.69
N GLY A 277 38.26 15.61 3.60
CA GLY A 277 38.23 15.06 2.24
C GLY A 277 37.08 14.07 1.95
N SER A 278 36.19 13.81 2.91
CA SER A 278 35.04 12.93 2.71
C SER A 278 33.86 13.67 2.09
N ASN A 279 33.13 12.99 1.21
CA ASN A 279 31.88 13.47 0.64
C ASN A 279 30.64 13.14 1.49
N LEU A 280 30.82 12.61 2.72
CA LEU A 280 29.70 12.19 3.55
C LEU A 280 28.72 13.34 3.87
N SER A 281 29.23 14.57 4.03
CA SER A 281 28.43 15.76 4.32
C SER A 281 27.45 16.14 3.20
N GLN A 282 27.63 15.63 1.97
CA GLN A 282 26.69 15.82 0.86
C GLN A 282 25.39 15.04 1.06
N PHE A 283 25.41 14.00 1.90
CA PHE A 283 24.26 13.16 2.18
C PHE A 283 23.67 13.50 3.55
N ASN A 284 22.40 13.13 3.76
CA ASN A 284 21.77 13.26 5.07
C ASN A 284 22.37 12.25 6.07
N SER A 285 22.59 11.03 5.58
CA SER A 285 23.23 9.95 6.31
C SER A 285 23.62 8.81 5.37
N VAL A 286 24.60 8.03 5.82
CA VAL A 286 24.99 6.76 5.20
C VAL A 286 24.61 5.63 6.16
N ILE A 287 23.91 4.61 5.66
CA ILE A 287 23.36 3.53 6.47
C ILE A 287 23.98 2.20 6.06
N ASP A 288 24.65 1.54 7.00
CA ASP A 288 25.07 0.14 6.88
C ASP A 288 23.98 -0.76 7.48
N THR A 289 23.26 -1.50 6.63
CA THR A 289 22.22 -2.39 7.12
C THR A 289 22.82 -3.68 7.66
N LYS A 290 22.12 -4.31 8.61
CA LYS A 290 22.40 -5.71 8.97
C LYS A 290 22.36 -6.57 7.71
N GLY A 291 23.29 -7.52 7.59
CA GLY A 291 23.35 -8.39 6.42
C GLY A 291 22.09 -9.21 6.23
N LEU A 292 21.70 -9.42 4.96
CA LEU A 292 20.61 -10.31 4.60
C LEU A 292 20.97 -11.77 4.92
N ASP A 293 20.00 -12.52 5.43
CA ASP A 293 20.04 -13.96 5.67
C ASP A 293 19.13 -14.69 4.65
N GLU A 294 18.54 -15.83 5.02
CA GLU A 294 17.74 -16.67 4.12
C GLU A 294 16.45 -15.99 3.64
N ASN A 295 15.89 -15.03 4.42
CA ASN A 295 14.72 -14.27 4.00
C ASN A 295 15.08 -12.81 3.68
N PRO A 296 15.23 -12.46 2.39
CA PRO A 296 15.64 -11.11 2.00
C PRO A 296 14.54 -10.05 2.22
N ILE A 297 13.26 -10.45 2.35
CA ILE A 297 12.14 -9.51 2.49
C ILE A 297 11.90 -9.26 3.98
N ARG A 298 12.37 -8.10 4.46
CA ARG A 298 12.29 -7.71 5.87
C ARG A 298 11.59 -6.37 6.05
N LYS A 299 10.74 -6.26 7.07
CA LYS A 299 9.99 -5.03 7.40
C LYS A 299 10.92 -3.84 7.69
N ASP A 300 12.08 -4.09 8.29
CA ASP A 300 13.04 -3.02 8.58
C ASP A 300 13.73 -2.47 7.32
N LEU A 301 13.76 -3.20 6.20
CA LEU A 301 14.26 -2.68 4.93
C LEU A 301 13.16 -1.95 4.13
N GLN A 302 11.91 -2.40 4.29
CA GLN A 302 10.74 -1.78 3.66
C GLN A 302 10.66 -0.28 3.95
N LYS A 303 10.96 0.14 5.19
CA LYS A 303 10.94 1.57 5.59
C LYS A 303 11.88 2.45 4.75
N TYR A 304 13.01 1.91 4.28
CA TYR A 304 13.96 2.63 3.42
C TYR A 304 13.55 2.61 1.97
N ILE A 305 13.10 1.45 1.51
CA ILE A 305 12.67 1.26 0.13
C ILE A 305 11.45 2.15 -0.17
N ASP A 306 10.48 2.22 0.75
CA ASP A 306 9.29 3.05 0.60
C ASP A 306 9.57 4.55 0.78
N SER A 307 10.69 4.93 1.39
CA SER A 307 10.94 6.34 1.73
C SER A 307 11.49 7.13 0.56
N GLU A 308 10.86 8.26 0.25
CA GLU A 308 11.20 9.13 -0.88
C GLU A 308 12.60 9.76 -0.80
N ASP A 309 13.18 9.95 0.38
CA ASP A 309 14.50 10.59 0.58
C ASP A 309 15.66 9.58 0.59
N THR A 310 15.43 8.37 0.10
CA THR A 310 16.40 7.28 0.18
C THR A 310 16.81 6.77 -1.20
N ILE A 311 18.12 6.57 -1.38
CA ILE A 311 18.73 5.83 -2.48
C ILE A 311 19.24 4.49 -1.94
N CYS A 312 18.77 3.39 -2.53
CA CYS A 312 19.08 2.04 -2.07
C CYS A 312 20.21 1.43 -2.92
N LEU A 313 21.34 1.15 -2.28
CA LEU A 313 22.51 0.51 -2.88
C LEU A 313 22.48 -0.98 -2.55
N PHE A 314 22.03 -1.78 -3.50
CA PHE A 314 22.01 -3.22 -3.43
C PHE A 314 23.41 -3.78 -3.71
N VAL A 315 24.12 -4.09 -2.65
CA VAL A 315 25.51 -4.54 -2.64
C VAL A 315 25.59 -6.02 -3.00
N THR A 316 26.41 -6.32 -4.00
CA THR A 316 26.62 -7.68 -4.50
C THR A 316 28.10 -7.92 -4.85
N PRO A 317 28.66 -9.13 -4.63
CA PRO A 317 30.02 -9.43 -5.04
C PRO A 317 30.12 -9.56 -6.55
N PHE A 318 31.24 -9.18 -7.14
CA PHE A 318 31.45 -9.22 -8.59
C PHE A 318 31.27 -10.61 -9.21
N SER A 319 31.74 -11.65 -8.55
CA SER A 319 31.64 -13.04 -9.04
C SER A 319 30.21 -13.57 -9.13
N ALA A 320 29.26 -12.99 -8.39
CA ALA A 320 27.87 -13.45 -8.36
C ALA A 320 26.86 -12.33 -8.67
N ALA A 321 27.28 -11.22 -9.29
CA ALA A 321 26.40 -10.07 -9.51
C ALA A 321 25.37 -10.31 -10.64
N PRO A 322 24.06 -10.04 -10.43
CA PRO A 322 23.44 -9.74 -9.13
C PRO A 322 23.19 -11.03 -8.32
N GLU A 323 23.57 -11.00 -7.04
CA GLU A 323 23.42 -12.16 -6.15
C GLU A 323 21.95 -12.54 -5.99
N ALA A 324 21.64 -13.85 -5.92
CA ALA A 324 20.27 -14.37 -5.90
C ALA A 324 19.35 -13.71 -4.84
N SER A 325 19.83 -13.52 -3.60
CA SER A 325 19.04 -12.88 -2.54
C SER A 325 18.74 -11.41 -2.84
N ILE A 326 19.71 -10.70 -3.45
CA ILE A 326 19.56 -9.31 -3.86
C ILE A 326 18.62 -9.21 -5.06
N LEU A 327 18.78 -10.08 -6.04
CA LEU A 327 17.91 -10.16 -7.20
C LEU A 327 16.45 -10.43 -6.78
N LYS A 328 16.23 -11.33 -5.81
CA LYS A 328 14.91 -11.61 -5.25
C LYS A 328 14.30 -10.37 -4.58
N LEU A 329 15.09 -9.61 -3.83
CA LEU A 329 14.64 -8.38 -3.18
C LEU A 329 14.29 -7.29 -4.22
N ILE A 330 15.18 -7.03 -5.17
CA ILE A 330 14.95 -6.06 -6.26
C ILE A 330 13.69 -6.44 -7.05
N ALA A 331 13.59 -7.71 -7.47
CA ALA A 331 12.46 -8.21 -8.24
C ALA A 331 11.14 -8.08 -7.48
N TYR A 332 11.12 -8.35 -6.17
CA TYR A 332 9.91 -8.21 -5.35
C TYR A 332 9.33 -6.79 -5.40
N HIS A 333 10.18 -5.76 -5.29
CA HIS A 333 9.73 -4.36 -5.32
C HIS A 333 9.45 -3.85 -6.73
N LEU A 334 10.28 -4.22 -7.70
CA LEU A 334 10.13 -3.75 -9.07
C LEU A 334 9.03 -4.48 -9.85
N THR A 335 8.53 -5.64 -9.40
CA THR A 335 7.37 -6.30 -10.02
C THR A 335 6.04 -5.91 -9.39
N SER A 336 6.01 -5.67 -8.08
CA SER A 336 4.76 -5.36 -7.34
C SER A 336 4.33 -3.89 -7.45
N LYS A 337 5.27 -2.95 -7.60
CA LYS A 337 5.01 -1.50 -7.60
C LYS A 337 5.85 -0.75 -8.64
N SER A 338 6.06 -1.38 -9.80
CA SER A 338 7.17 -1.19 -10.74
C SER A 338 7.57 0.24 -11.14
N LYS A 339 6.71 1.25 -10.97
CA LYS A 339 6.99 2.63 -11.40
C LYS A 339 7.60 3.53 -10.32
N ASP A 340 7.42 3.28 -9.03
CA ASP A 340 7.80 4.28 -8.02
C ASP A 340 9.23 4.13 -7.45
N PHE A 341 9.90 3.00 -7.69
CA PHE A 341 11.16 2.66 -7.02
C PHE A 341 12.38 2.62 -7.93
N HIS A 342 12.19 2.29 -9.21
CA HIS A 342 13.26 1.97 -10.16
C HIS A 342 14.34 3.06 -10.28
N HIS A 343 13.96 4.33 -10.18
CA HIS A 343 14.87 5.47 -10.26
C HIS A 343 15.74 5.71 -9.01
N ARG A 344 15.56 4.92 -7.93
CA ARG A 344 16.30 5.05 -6.65
C ARG A 344 17.10 3.80 -6.31
N PHE A 345 16.97 2.76 -7.13
CA PHE A 345 17.61 1.48 -6.92
C PHE A 345 18.93 1.46 -7.67
N VAL A 346 20.01 1.16 -6.95
CA VAL A 346 21.38 1.07 -7.46
C VAL A 346 21.89 -0.33 -7.19
N THR A 347 22.41 -1.01 -8.20
CA THR A 347 23.15 -2.26 -8.00
C THR A 347 24.61 -1.91 -7.81
N LEU A 348 25.11 -2.03 -6.58
CA LEU A 348 26.51 -1.79 -6.28
C LEU A 348 27.29 -3.10 -6.31
N VAL A 349 28.13 -3.26 -7.32
CA VAL A 349 29.02 -4.40 -7.46
C VAL A 349 30.34 -4.07 -6.77
N LEU A 350 30.84 -5.00 -5.95
CA LEU A 350 32.13 -4.89 -5.28
C LEU A 350 33.13 -5.90 -5.88
N PRO A 351 33.98 -5.47 -6.84
CA PRO A 351 35.13 -6.26 -7.29
C PRO A 351 36.10 -6.54 -6.14
N ARG A 352 36.72 -7.72 -6.19
CA ARG A 352 37.83 -8.07 -5.29
C ARG A 352 39.08 -8.34 -6.09
N LYS A 353 40.12 -7.54 -5.85
CA LYS A 353 41.44 -7.74 -6.47
C LYS A 353 41.29 -7.79 -8.00
N LYS A 354 41.97 -8.75 -8.64
CA LYS A 354 41.99 -8.94 -10.10
C LYS A 354 40.77 -9.65 -10.67
N GLU A 355 39.61 -9.57 -10.02
CA GLU A 355 38.38 -10.24 -10.49
C GLU A 355 37.94 -9.74 -11.87
N PRO A 356 37.86 -8.43 -12.15
CA PRO A 356 37.47 -7.96 -13.47
C PRO A 356 38.47 -8.34 -14.58
N GLU A 357 39.77 -8.33 -14.29
CA GLU A 357 40.83 -8.70 -15.24
C GLU A 357 40.80 -10.19 -15.62
N LYS A 358 40.17 -11.03 -14.79
CA LYS A 358 40.02 -12.48 -15.01
C LYS A 358 38.73 -12.84 -15.73
N VAL A 359 37.88 -11.87 -16.06
CA VAL A 359 36.67 -12.12 -16.83
C VAL A 359 37.06 -12.65 -18.21
N CYS A 360 36.33 -13.67 -18.69
CA CYS A 360 36.52 -14.20 -20.03
C CYS A 360 36.33 -13.08 -21.05
N ASP A 361 37.17 -13.02 -22.08
CA ASP A 361 37.19 -11.96 -23.10
C ASP A 361 37.55 -10.54 -22.60
N ALA A 362 38.03 -10.41 -21.36
CA ALA A 362 38.56 -9.14 -20.87
C ALA A 362 40.04 -8.91 -21.22
N ASP A 363 40.77 -9.94 -21.65
CA ASP A 363 42.19 -9.90 -22.00
C ASP A 363 43.10 -9.24 -20.94
N GLY A 364 42.75 -9.38 -19.66
CA GLY A 364 43.47 -8.76 -18.55
C GLY A 364 43.16 -7.26 -18.34
N ILE A 365 42.24 -6.67 -19.11
CA ILE A 365 41.85 -5.26 -19.03
C ILE A 365 40.65 -5.12 -18.09
N ARG A 366 40.87 -4.46 -16.94
CA ARG A 366 39.87 -4.29 -15.87
C ARG A 366 38.56 -3.66 -16.36
N ASP A 367 38.65 -2.57 -17.11
CA ASP A 367 37.47 -1.82 -17.57
C ASP A 367 36.63 -2.62 -18.58
N VAL A 368 37.27 -3.49 -19.37
CA VAL A 368 36.55 -4.40 -20.27
C VAL A 368 35.80 -5.44 -19.44
N GLY A 369 36.44 -6.02 -18.43
CA GLY A 369 35.79 -6.96 -17.51
C GLY A 369 34.60 -6.36 -16.76
N ILE A 370 34.70 -5.11 -16.33
CA ILE A 370 33.58 -4.36 -15.73
C ILE A 370 32.43 -4.20 -16.72
N LYS A 371 32.71 -3.78 -17.96
CA LYS A 371 31.68 -3.60 -19.00
C LYS A 371 31.00 -4.92 -19.36
N ILE A 372 31.73 -6.03 -19.41
CA ILE A 372 31.17 -7.37 -19.62
C ILE A 372 30.21 -7.71 -18.48
N ARG A 373 30.65 -7.58 -17.23
CA ARG A 373 29.80 -7.84 -16.06
C ARG A 373 28.56 -6.95 -16.02
N GLN A 374 28.68 -5.68 -16.39
CA GLN A 374 27.55 -4.74 -16.46
C GLN A 374 26.49 -5.22 -17.47
N LYS A 375 26.91 -5.72 -18.64
CA LYS A 375 26.00 -6.29 -19.65
C LYS A 375 25.31 -7.56 -19.15
N GLU A 376 26.03 -8.45 -18.48
CA GLU A 376 25.45 -9.68 -17.89
C GLU A 376 24.34 -9.36 -16.86
N ILE A 377 24.58 -8.36 -16.00
CA ILE A 377 23.58 -7.89 -15.03
C ILE A 377 22.37 -7.31 -15.76
N GLN A 378 22.59 -6.50 -16.79
CA GLN A 378 21.51 -5.91 -17.58
C GLN A 378 20.66 -6.98 -18.29
N GLU A 379 21.28 -7.99 -18.89
CA GLU A 379 20.59 -9.11 -19.52
C GLU A 379 19.75 -9.91 -18.51
N THR A 380 20.28 -10.09 -17.29
CA THR A 380 19.55 -10.73 -16.19
C THR A 380 18.29 -9.94 -15.83
N PHE A 381 18.38 -8.63 -15.67
CA PHE A 381 17.21 -7.79 -15.40
C PHE A 381 16.20 -7.77 -16.56
N ARG A 382 16.66 -7.70 -17.81
CA ARG A 382 15.80 -7.77 -19.00
C ARG A 382 15.03 -9.10 -19.07
N ARG A 383 15.70 -10.23 -18.84
CA ARG A 383 15.07 -11.56 -18.82
C ARG A 383 13.95 -11.68 -17.78
N LEU A 384 14.05 -10.93 -16.68
CA LEU A 384 13.06 -10.90 -15.61
C LEU A 384 12.00 -9.80 -15.79
N ASN A 385 12.00 -9.10 -16.93
CA ASN A 385 11.13 -7.95 -17.21
C ASN A 385 11.21 -6.85 -16.13
N LEU A 386 12.40 -6.67 -15.55
CA LEU A 386 12.63 -5.62 -14.55
C LEU A 386 13.07 -4.34 -15.25
N ASN A 387 12.31 -3.26 -15.08
CA ASN A 387 12.71 -1.94 -15.55
C ASN A 387 13.84 -1.41 -14.64
N PHE A 388 15.07 -1.35 -15.15
CA PHE A 388 16.25 -0.95 -14.39
C PHE A 388 17.19 -0.10 -15.26
N PHE A 389 17.67 1.02 -14.72
CA PHE A 389 18.59 1.90 -15.43
C PHE A 389 20.01 1.29 -15.45
N LEU A 390 20.62 1.25 -16.63
CA LEU A 390 21.97 0.72 -16.80
C LEU A 390 23.00 1.53 -16.00
N GLU A 391 22.79 2.84 -15.96
CA GLU A 391 23.58 3.84 -15.24
C GLU A 391 23.45 3.72 -13.71
N ASN A 392 22.50 2.91 -13.22
CA ASN A 392 22.36 2.57 -11.80
C ASN A 392 23.13 1.28 -11.44
N ILE A 393 23.87 0.68 -12.37
CA ILE A 393 24.78 -0.44 -12.08
C ILE A 393 26.18 0.14 -11.88
N LEU A 394 26.59 0.26 -10.61
CA LEU A 394 27.84 0.89 -10.21
C LEU A 394 28.84 -0.15 -9.72
N PHE A 395 30.12 0.16 -9.87
CA PHE A 395 31.22 -0.68 -9.41
C PHE A 395 32.10 0.13 -8.47
N TYR A 396 32.46 -0.44 -7.32
CA TYR A 396 33.39 0.20 -6.39
C TYR A 396 34.30 -0.85 -5.75
N ASP A 397 35.61 -0.63 -5.85
CA ASP A 397 36.62 -1.54 -5.31
C ASP A 397 37.41 -0.82 -4.24
N ALA A 398 36.98 -1.02 -2.99
CA ALA A 398 37.54 -0.38 -1.81
C ALA A 398 39.05 -0.63 -1.65
N LEU A 399 39.59 -1.71 -2.23
CA LEU A 399 40.99 -2.11 -2.05
C LEU A 399 41.82 -1.98 -3.34
N ARG A 400 41.28 -1.38 -4.41
CA ARG A 400 41.92 -1.25 -5.73
C ARG A 400 43.35 -0.69 -5.67
N TYR A 401 43.54 0.34 -4.88
CA TYR A 401 44.79 1.10 -4.79
C TYR A 401 45.73 0.57 -3.70
N TYR A 402 45.31 -0.44 -2.95
CA TYR A 402 46.09 -1.00 -1.84
C TYR A 402 46.85 -2.24 -2.28
N ARG A 403 47.95 -2.55 -1.59
CA ARG A 403 48.74 -3.76 -1.88
C ARG A 403 48.02 -5.03 -1.44
N ASP A 404 48.37 -6.13 -2.10
CA ASP A 404 47.77 -7.46 -1.84
C ASP A 404 48.26 -8.10 -0.53
N ASP A 405 49.47 -7.77 -0.08
CA ASP A 405 50.13 -8.35 1.10
C ASP A 405 49.80 -7.60 2.40
N ILE A 406 49.56 -6.29 2.29
CA ILE A 406 49.17 -5.42 3.38
C ILE A 406 48.27 -4.32 2.85
N VAL A 407 47.24 -3.96 3.62
CA VAL A 407 46.37 -2.83 3.29
C VAL A 407 47.13 -1.53 3.53
N LYS A 408 48.03 -1.21 2.60
CA LYS A 408 48.76 0.04 2.50
C LYS A 408 48.68 0.50 1.05
N LEU A 409 48.56 1.80 0.84
CA LEU A 409 48.57 2.40 -0.50
C LEU A 409 49.77 1.84 -1.28
N ASN A 410 49.51 1.39 -2.50
CA ASN A 410 50.55 0.90 -3.39
C ASN A 410 51.38 2.09 -3.88
N ASP A 411 52.71 1.95 -3.89
CA ASP A 411 53.65 3.04 -4.17
C ASP A 411 53.50 3.63 -5.60
N ILE A 412 52.74 2.97 -6.47
CA ILE A 412 52.40 3.43 -7.82
C ILE A 412 51.20 4.40 -7.87
N TYR A 413 50.46 4.53 -6.77
CA TYR A 413 49.29 5.40 -6.65
C TYR A 413 49.49 6.44 -5.56
N THR A 414 48.81 7.55 -5.70
CA THR A 414 48.78 8.68 -4.77
C THR A 414 47.45 8.71 -4.00
N GLU A 415 47.40 9.51 -2.93
CA GLU A 415 46.13 9.77 -2.23
C GLU A 415 45.13 10.51 -3.12
N GLU A 416 45.62 11.31 -4.08
CA GLU A 416 44.80 12.01 -5.07
C GLU A 416 44.09 11.01 -5.99
N ASP A 417 44.79 9.99 -6.50
CA ASP A 417 44.18 8.93 -7.33
C ASP A 417 43.02 8.22 -6.61
N VAL A 418 43.21 7.93 -5.31
CA VAL A 418 42.18 7.32 -4.46
C VAL A 418 41.00 8.26 -4.25
N GLN A 419 41.26 9.55 -4.08
CA GLN A 419 40.21 10.55 -3.87
C GLN A 419 39.43 10.83 -5.17
N GLU A 420 40.09 10.83 -6.32
CA GLU A 420 39.44 10.95 -7.64
C GLU A 420 38.46 9.81 -7.89
N ASP A 421 38.84 8.56 -7.63
CA ASP A 421 37.96 7.38 -7.77
C ASP A 421 36.74 7.45 -6.84
N LYS A 422 36.92 7.93 -5.60
CA LYS A 422 35.81 8.19 -4.67
C LYS A 422 34.89 9.29 -5.21
N ASN A 423 35.45 10.38 -5.71
CA ASN A 423 34.67 11.49 -6.24
C ASN A 423 33.86 11.03 -7.47
N GLU A 424 34.45 10.25 -8.38
CA GLU A 424 33.75 9.66 -9.54
C GLU A 424 32.57 8.78 -9.10
N PHE A 425 32.75 7.96 -8.07
CA PHE A 425 31.66 7.15 -7.52
C PHE A 425 30.54 8.01 -6.90
N ILE A 426 30.91 9.07 -6.17
CA ILE A 426 29.94 10.02 -5.59
C ILE A 426 29.19 10.79 -6.67
N GLU A 427 29.88 11.22 -7.74
CA GLU A 427 29.25 11.83 -8.91
C GLU A 427 28.28 10.87 -9.59
N SER A 428 28.61 9.57 -9.64
CA SER A 428 27.70 8.54 -10.15
C SER A 428 26.42 8.43 -9.31
N ILE A 429 26.52 8.50 -7.97
CA ILE A 429 25.36 8.57 -7.07
C ILE A 429 24.57 9.87 -7.30
N ALA A 430 25.24 11.01 -7.41
CA ALA A 430 24.59 12.28 -7.73
C ALA A 430 23.83 12.20 -9.07
N GLY A 431 24.39 11.51 -10.06
CA GLY A 431 23.74 11.22 -11.33
C GLY A 431 22.44 10.42 -11.20
N VAL A 432 22.33 9.51 -10.21
CA VAL A 432 21.06 8.80 -9.91
C VAL A 432 19.99 9.80 -9.43
N ILE A 433 20.38 10.72 -8.54
CA ILE A 433 19.48 11.75 -8.01
C ILE A 433 19.03 12.70 -9.13
N GLU A 434 19.94 13.13 -9.99
CA GLU A 434 19.62 14.03 -11.10
C GLU A 434 18.73 13.36 -12.16
N ARG A 435 18.96 12.07 -12.48
CA ARG A 435 18.05 11.30 -13.35
C ARG A 435 16.64 11.23 -12.77
N ARG A 436 16.52 10.95 -11.47
CA ARG A 436 15.23 10.97 -10.78
C ARG A 436 14.55 12.32 -10.92
N ARG A 437 15.29 13.42 -10.68
CA ARG A 437 14.75 14.78 -10.83
C ARG A 437 14.23 15.00 -12.25
N GLY A 438 15.01 14.62 -13.27
CA GLY A 438 14.59 14.70 -14.67
C GLY A 438 13.27 13.97 -14.95
N ILE A 439 13.14 12.72 -14.51
CA ILE A 439 11.91 11.93 -14.67
C ILE A 439 10.69 12.63 -14.04
N LEU A 440 10.86 13.21 -12.86
CA LEU A 440 9.77 13.90 -12.17
C LEU A 440 9.41 15.24 -12.83
N LEU A 441 10.39 15.94 -13.41
CA LEU A 441 10.15 17.16 -14.18
C LEU A 441 9.40 16.85 -15.48
N ASP A 442 9.75 15.76 -16.16
CA ASP A 442 9.01 15.28 -17.33
C ASP A 442 7.56 14.90 -16.95
N GLU A 443 7.37 14.27 -15.79
CA GLU A 443 6.03 13.94 -15.28
C GLU A 443 5.16 15.19 -15.01
N ILE A 444 5.75 16.31 -14.56
CA ILE A 444 5.02 17.58 -14.43
C ILE A 444 4.51 18.05 -15.80
N GLN A 445 5.32 17.92 -16.85
CA GLN A 445 4.91 18.28 -18.21
C GLN A 445 3.77 17.37 -18.69
N ASP A 446 3.86 16.06 -18.45
CA ASP A 446 2.79 15.10 -18.77
C ASP A 446 1.48 15.45 -18.05
N ILE A 447 1.56 15.86 -16.78
CA ILE A 447 0.39 16.30 -16.00
C ILE A 447 -0.19 17.58 -16.60
N GLN A 448 0.65 18.53 -17.01
CA GLN A 448 0.22 19.78 -17.66
C GLN A 448 -0.47 19.50 -19.00
N GLU A 449 0.10 18.65 -19.85
CA GLU A 449 -0.52 18.25 -21.12
C GLU A 449 -1.85 17.51 -20.90
N SER A 450 -1.89 16.63 -19.90
CA SER A 450 -3.11 15.92 -19.53
C SER A 450 -4.18 16.87 -18.99
N PHE A 451 -3.81 17.90 -18.21
CA PHE A 451 -4.72 18.95 -17.77
C PHE A 451 -5.32 19.72 -18.96
N VAL A 452 -4.50 20.10 -19.94
CA VAL A 452 -4.97 20.78 -21.16
C VAL A 452 -5.97 19.90 -21.92
N ARG A 453 -5.68 18.60 -22.07
CA ARG A 453 -6.61 17.63 -22.69
C ARG A 453 -7.95 17.56 -21.96
N ILE A 454 -7.93 17.40 -20.63
CA ILE A 454 -9.15 17.34 -19.81
C ILE A 454 -9.98 18.62 -19.96
N LYS A 455 -9.32 19.79 -19.93
CA LYS A 455 -9.98 21.09 -20.10
C LYS A 455 -10.65 21.24 -21.48
N ASN A 456 -10.07 20.63 -22.51
CA ASN A 456 -10.61 20.64 -23.87
C ASN A 456 -11.70 19.58 -24.12
N GLY A 457 -12.00 18.73 -23.13
CA GLY A 457 -13.05 17.71 -23.23
C GLY A 457 -12.55 16.28 -23.49
N ASP A 458 -11.24 16.07 -23.67
CA ASP A 458 -10.62 14.76 -23.94
C ASP A 458 -10.21 14.07 -22.64
N ALA A 459 -11.09 14.08 -21.64
CA ALA A 459 -10.80 13.53 -20.32
C ALA A 459 -10.94 12.01 -20.23
N LEU A 460 -11.73 11.43 -21.15
CA LEU A 460 -12.09 10.02 -21.17
C LEU A 460 -11.27 9.26 -22.20
N THR A 461 -10.91 8.03 -21.84
CA THR A 461 -10.38 7.04 -22.76
C THR A 461 -11.47 6.49 -23.66
N GLU A 462 -11.10 5.95 -24.82
CA GLU A 462 -12.03 5.30 -25.75
C GLU A 462 -12.82 4.15 -25.09
N THR A 463 -12.17 3.41 -24.18
CA THR A 463 -12.82 2.35 -23.40
C THR A 463 -13.90 2.89 -22.46
N GLU A 464 -13.66 4.03 -21.81
CA GLU A 464 -14.63 4.65 -20.91
C GLU A 464 -15.81 5.25 -21.69
N ILE A 465 -15.53 5.89 -22.84
CA ILE A 465 -16.56 6.41 -23.74
C ILE A 465 -17.49 5.26 -24.17
N ASN A 466 -16.93 4.17 -24.70
CA ASN A 466 -17.71 3.02 -25.15
C ASN A 466 -18.54 2.38 -24.01
N ALA A 467 -18.00 2.31 -22.80
CA ALA A 467 -18.73 1.78 -21.64
C ALA A 467 -19.92 2.68 -21.27
N ILE A 468 -19.71 4.00 -21.24
CA ILE A 468 -20.75 5.00 -20.97
C ILE A 468 -21.84 4.96 -22.06
N GLU A 469 -21.46 4.93 -23.33
CA GLU A 469 -22.41 4.86 -24.45
C GLU A 469 -23.24 3.57 -24.44
N ASN A 470 -22.60 2.43 -24.14
CA ASN A 470 -23.30 1.15 -23.98
C ASN A 470 -24.30 1.20 -22.82
N ALA A 471 -23.92 1.77 -21.67
CA ALA A 471 -24.84 1.94 -20.55
C ALA A 471 -26.02 2.85 -20.91
N ILE A 472 -25.77 3.98 -21.60
CA ILE A 472 -26.82 4.87 -22.09
C ILE A 472 -27.78 4.11 -23.01
N GLN A 473 -27.26 3.30 -23.94
CA GLN A 473 -28.09 2.53 -24.85
C GLN A 473 -28.95 1.50 -24.12
N LYS A 474 -28.37 0.72 -23.19
CA LYS A 474 -29.12 -0.23 -22.36
C LYS A 474 -30.20 0.46 -21.52
N ILE A 475 -29.91 1.64 -20.97
CA ILE A 475 -30.89 2.45 -20.22
C ILE A 475 -32.00 2.96 -21.15
N LYS A 476 -31.68 3.35 -22.39
CA LYS A 476 -32.70 3.71 -23.40
C LYS A 476 -33.58 2.51 -23.77
N ASP A 477 -33.01 1.31 -23.84
CA ASP A 477 -33.75 0.09 -24.19
C ASP A 477 -34.76 -0.32 -23.11
N ILE A 478 -34.52 0.02 -21.84
CA ILE A 478 -35.47 -0.20 -20.73
C ILE A 478 -36.49 0.94 -20.56
N ARG A 479 -36.38 2.05 -21.31
CA ARG A 479 -37.34 3.17 -21.28
C ARG A 479 -38.75 2.71 -21.66
N ASP A 480 -38.83 1.84 -22.66
CA ASP A 480 -40.09 1.29 -23.17
C ASP A 480 -40.49 0.06 -22.35
N LEU A 481 -41.17 0.29 -21.24
CA LEU A 481 -41.58 -0.77 -20.31
C LEU A 481 -42.51 -1.80 -20.96
N SER A 482 -43.27 -1.41 -22.00
CA SER A 482 -44.22 -2.29 -22.69
C SER A 482 -43.56 -3.49 -23.38
N LYS A 483 -42.27 -3.38 -23.71
CA LYS A 483 -41.45 -4.47 -24.27
C LYS A 483 -40.94 -5.44 -23.20
N ARG A 484 -40.97 -5.03 -21.93
CA ARG A 484 -40.39 -5.79 -20.80
C ARG A 484 -41.48 -6.39 -19.91
N VAL A 485 -42.58 -5.67 -19.72
CA VAL A 485 -43.74 -6.13 -18.92
C VAL A 485 -44.90 -6.45 -19.86
N PRO A 486 -45.27 -7.73 -20.00
CA PRO A 486 -46.39 -8.11 -20.87
C PRO A 486 -47.71 -7.47 -20.43
N ALA A 487 -48.53 -7.06 -21.40
CA ALA A 487 -49.79 -6.36 -21.14
C ALA A 487 -50.76 -7.14 -20.22
N PHE A 488 -50.79 -8.47 -20.33
CA PHE A 488 -51.69 -9.33 -19.53
C PHE A 488 -51.41 -9.25 -18.03
N VAL A 489 -50.18 -8.88 -17.62
CA VAL A 489 -49.79 -8.77 -16.20
C VAL A 489 -50.60 -7.67 -15.49
N TYR A 490 -51.04 -6.65 -16.23
CA TYR A 490 -51.88 -5.57 -15.68
C TYR A 490 -53.37 -5.95 -15.60
N GLU A 491 -53.80 -7.00 -16.31
CA GLU A 491 -55.21 -7.41 -16.38
C GLU A 491 -55.74 -7.96 -15.05
N ASP A 492 -54.85 -8.32 -14.13
CA ASP A 492 -55.22 -8.86 -12.82
C ASP A 492 -55.47 -7.79 -11.76
N PHE A 493 -55.21 -6.50 -12.03
CA PHE A 493 -55.33 -5.46 -10.99
C PHE A 493 -56.72 -5.38 -10.35
N ILE A 494 -57.79 -5.34 -11.15
CA ILE A 494 -59.16 -5.32 -10.64
C ILE A 494 -59.45 -6.55 -9.77
N ASN A 495 -59.02 -7.73 -10.20
CA ASN A 495 -59.24 -8.99 -9.47
C ASN A 495 -58.51 -9.01 -8.13
N GLU A 496 -57.26 -8.57 -8.13
CA GLU A 496 -56.40 -8.50 -6.95
C GLU A 496 -56.84 -7.39 -5.98
N TYR A 497 -57.31 -6.26 -6.50
CA TYR A 497 -57.92 -5.20 -5.69
C TYR A 497 -59.21 -5.69 -5.02
N VAL A 498 -60.17 -6.20 -5.79
CA VAL A 498 -61.43 -6.72 -5.23
C VAL A 498 -61.16 -7.91 -4.31
N GLY A 499 -60.21 -8.78 -4.65
CA GLY A 499 -59.77 -9.91 -3.84
C GLY A 499 -59.11 -9.48 -2.52
N TYR A 500 -58.27 -8.45 -2.55
CA TYR A 500 -57.67 -7.83 -1.37
C TYR A 500 -58.76 -7.36 -0.42
N TYR A 501 -59.80 -6.67 -0.90
CA TYR A 501 -60.90 -6.26 -0.03
C TYR A 501 -61.73 -7.44 0.48
N HIS A 502 -62.03 -8.41 -0.39
CA HIS A 502 -62.81 -9.60 -0.02
C HIS A 502 -62.14 -10.40 1.11
N THR A 503 -60.81 -10.47 1.10
CA THR A 503 -60.00 -11.27 2.04
C THR A 503 -59.60 -10.48 3.28
N THR A 504 -59.08 -9.26 3.12
CA THR A 504 -58.57 -8.39 4.19
C THR A 504 -59.71 -7.78 5.00
N TYR A 505 -60.75 -7.30 4.31
CA TYR A 505 -61.91 -6.66 4.94
C TYR A 505 -63.14 -7.56 4.82
N LYS A 506 -63.17 -8.69 5.56
CA LYS A 506 -64.37 -9.55 5.65
C LYS A 506 -65.66 -8.78 6.03
N ALA A 507 -65.50 -7.59 6.63
CA ALA A 507 -66.58 -6.67 6.97
C ALA A 507 -67.14 -5.87 5.77
N TRP A 508 -66.43 -5.76 4.65
CA TRP A 508 -66.89 -5.21 3.36
C TRP A 508 -68.13 -5.97 2.84
N ASN A 509 -68.16 -7.27 3.13
CA ASN A 509 -69.26 -8.18 2.83
C ASN A 509 -70.42 -8.12 3.83
N THR A 510 -70.43 -7.19 4.80
CA THR A 510 -71.49 -7.14 5.83
C THR A 510 -71.84 -5.73 6.33
N LYS A 511 -71.07 -4.68 6.02
CA LYS A 511 -71.32 -3.32 6.54
C LYS A 511 -72.01 -2.39 5.54
N HIS A 512 -73.21 -2.01 5.94
CA HIS A 512 -74.00 -0.93 5.34
C HIS A 512 -73.29 0.43 5.29
N ALA A 513 -72.35 0.68 6.21
CA ALA A 513 -71.71 1.97 6.39
C ALA A 513 -70.79 2.36 5.22
N ILE A 514 -70.02 1.42 4.67
CA ILE A 514 -69.13 1.69 3.53
C ILE A 514 -69.95 2.03 2.28
N HIS A 515 -71.10 1.36 2.09
CA HIS A 515 -71.99 1.63 0.95
C HIS A 515 -72.74 2.97 1.10
N ARG A 516 -73.14 3.34 2.33
CA ARG A 516 -73.82 4.62 2.61
C ARG A 516 -72.88 5.83 2.58
N ASN A 517 -71.61 5.61 2.90
CA ASN A 517 -70.57 6.62 2.91
C ASN A 517 -69.68 6.51 1.65
N TYR A 518 -70.19 5.86 0.60
CA TYR A 518 -69.59 5.84 -0.73
C TYR A 518 -68.10 5.50 -0.75
N GLY A 519 -67.71 4.45 0.00
CA GLY A 519 -66.34 3.95 0.03
C GLY A 519 -65.52 4.36 1.25
N TYR A 520 -66.04 5.19 2.15
CA TYR A 520 -65.32 5.64 3.35
C TYR A 520 -65.93 5.14 4.65
N TYR A 521 -65.13 4.60 5.56
CA TYR A 521 -65.58 4.22 6.90
C TYR A 521 -64.53 4.53 7.97
N GLU A 522 -64.58 5.78 8.43
CA GLU A 522 -63.71 6.37 9.45
C GLU A 522 -63.55 5.52 10.74
N PRO A 523 -64.60 4.91 11.34
CA PRO A 523 -64.43 4.17 12.60
C PRO A 523 -63.52 2.93 12.54
N ARG A 524 -63.11 2.49 11.35
CA ARG A 524 -62.09 1.45 11.16
C ARG A 524 -61.01 1.86 10.17
N ASP A 525 -60.93 3.15 9.84
CA ASP A 525 -59.95 3.70 8.92
C ASP A 525 -59.91 2.94 7.58
N ILE A 526 -61.09 2.68 7.02
CA ILE A 526 -61.23 2.01 5.72
C ILE A 526 -61.55 3.06 4.67
N ASP A 527 -60.69 3.18 3.67
CA ASP A 527 -60.83 4.09 2.56
C ASP A 527 -60.56 3.32 1.26
N ILE A 528 -61.62 3.09 0.48
CA ILE A 528 -61.49 2.26 -0.72
C ILE A 528 -60.56 2.88 -1.78
N TYR A 529 -60.47 4.20 -1.78
CA TYR A 529 -59.69 4.95 -2.76
C TYR A 529 -58.21 4.91 -2.39
N TYR A 530 -57.91 5.07 -1.11
CA TYR A 530 -56.55 4.92 -0.60
C TYR A 530 -56.03 3.49 -0.75
N ASP A 531 -56.79 2.43 -0.40
CA ASP A 531 -56.23 1.08 -0.59
C ASP A 531 -56.15 0.68 -2.08
N ALA A 532 -56.86 1.34 -2.99
CA ALA A 532 -56.62 1.17 -4.44
C ALA A 532 -55.23 1.64 -4.85
N LYS A 533 -54.79 2.77 -4.27
CA LYS A 533 -53.40 3.22 -4.37
C LYS A 533 -52.46 2.16 -3.77
N VAL A 534 -52.69 1.71 -2.54
CA VAL A 534 -51.80 0.75 -1.85
C VAL A 534 -51.69 -0.59 -2.60
N VAL A 535 -52.82 -1.11 -3.11
CA VAL A 535 -52.83 -2.33 -3.92
C VAL A 535 -52.07 -2.10 -5.21
N ALA A 536 -52.35 -1.01 -5.94
CA ALA A 536 -51.64 -0.70 -7.19
C ALA A 536 -50.14 -0.59 -6.97
N GLU A 537 -49.68 0.10 -5.92
CA GLU A 537 -48.27 0.19 -5.55
C GLU A 537 -47.63 -1.17 -5.28
N GLY A 538 -48.40 -2.12 -4.78
CA GLY A 538 -47.94 -3.42 -4.30
C GLY A 538 -47.66 -3.38 -2.79
N ILE A 539 -48.42 -4.15 -2.04
CA ILE A 539 -48.32 -4.24 -0.58
C ILE A 539 -46.94 -4.75 -0.13
N ASP A 540 -46.31 -5.59 -0.96
CA ASP A 540 -44.92 -6.03 -0.82
C ASP A 540 -44.19 -6.08 -2.18
N GLU A 541 -42.90 -6.43 -2.19
CA GLU A 541 -42.06 -6.48 -3.41
C GLU A 541 -42.49 -7.55 -4.44
N ASN A 542 -43.42 -8.44 -4.09
CA ASN A 542 -43.92 -9.50 -4.95
C ASN A 542 -45.38 -9.27 -5.38
N ALA A 543 -45.93 -8.07 -5.14
CA ALA A 543 -47.25 -7.65 -5.59
C ALA A 543 -47.20 -6.47 -6.57
N MET A 544 -48.15 -6.45 -7.52
CA MET A 544 -48.45 -5.34 -8.44
C MET A 544 -47.23 -4.62 -9.01
N LEU A 545 -47.20 -3.28 -8.98
CA LEU A 545 -46.16 -2.50 -9.65
C LEU A 545 -44.77 -2.92 -9.20
N LYS A 546 -44.54 -3.09 -7.89
CA LYS A 546 -43.24 -3.56 -7.38
C LYS A 546 -42.83 -4.90 -7.98
N LYS A 547 -43.77 -5.85 -8.13
CA LYS A 547 -43.53 -7.14 -8.80
C LYS A 547 -43.22 -6.95 -10.29
N PHE A 548 -44.05 -6.17 -10.98
CA PHE A 548 -44.00 -6.00 -12.43
C PHE A 548 -42.69 -5.36 -12.87
N THR A 549 -42.18 -4.40 -12.09
CA THR A 549 -40.95 -3.67 -12.42
C THR A 549 -39.70 -4.20 -11.72
N LYS A 550 -39.80 -5.27 -10.91
CA LYS A 550 -38.70 -5.81 -10.11
C LYS A 550 -37.46 -6.14 -10.94
N GLU A 551 -37.65 -6.85 -12.04
CA GLU A 551 -36.55 -7.29 -12.91
C GLU A 551 -35.90 -6.10 -13.62
N VAL A 552 -36.71 -5.18 -14.17
CA VAL A 552 -36.21 -4.01 -14.89
C VAL A 552 -35.50 -3.03 -13.96
N LYS A 553 -35.99 -2.89 -12.72
CA LYS A 553 -35.32 -2.16 -11.62
C LYS A 553 -33.94 -2.75 -11.31
N GLN A 554 -33.84 -4.08 -11.20
CA GLN A 554 -32.55 -4.75 -10.96
C GLN A 554 -31.62 -4.63 -12.17
N GLU A 555 -32.14 -4.75 -13.40
CA GLU A 555 -31.38 -4.56 -14.64
C GLU A 555 -30.75 -3.15 -14.67
N LEU A 556 -31.49 -2.12 -14.29
CA LEU A 556 -30.99 -0.75 -14.22
C LEU A 556 -29.83 -0.61 -13.22
N GLU A 557 -29.99 -1.15 -12.01
CA GLU A 557 -28.92 -1.16 -11.01
C GLU A 557 -27.67 -1.88 -11.53
N ASN A 558 -27.84 -3.03 -12.19
CA ASN A 558 -26.73 -3.79 -12.76
C ASN A 558 -26.01 -2.98 -13.85
N ILE A 559 -26.75 -2.29 -14.73
CA ILE A 559 -26.14 -1.42 -15.77
C ILE A 559 -25.28 -0.32 -15.13
N LEU A 560 -25.75 0.30 -14.04
CA LEU A 560 -24.99 1.33 -13.33
C LEU A 560 -23.74 0.73 -12.65
N ASN A 561 -23.87 -0.44 -12.02
CA ASN A 561 -22.75 -1.12 -11.36
C ASN A 561 -21.67 -1.60 -12.33
N ASP A 562 -22.04 -2.02 -13.55
CA ASP A 562 -21.08 -2.42 -14.59
C ASP A 562 -20.10 -1.28 -14.95
N LEU A 563 -20.50 -0.02 -14.80
CA LEU A 563 -19.62 1.14 -15.05
C LEU A 563 -18.45 1.23 -14.07
N ILE A 564 -18.57 0.68 -12.86
CA ILE A 564 -17.48 0.67 -11.87
C ILE A 564 -16.28 -0.12 -12.40
N SER A 565 -16.52 -1.19 -13.16
CA SER A 565 -15.45 -1.98 -13.79
C SER A 565 -14.75 -1.23 -14.93
N ALA A 566 -15.44 -0.29 -15.57
CA ALA A 566 -14.87 0.55 -16.63
C ALA A 566 -14.02 1.70 -16.07
N ASN A 567 -14.37 2.24 -14.89
CA ASN A 567 -13.60 3.29 -14.22
C ASN A 567 -13.74 3.23 -12.70
N GLU A 568 -12.62 3.01 -11.99
CA GLU A 568 -12.60 2.86 -10.53
C GLU A 568 -13.06 4.12 -9.76
N SER A 569 -12.92 5.32 -10.33
CA SER A 569 -13.37 6.56 -9.70
C SER A 569 -14.90 6.61 -9.47
N LEU A 570 -15.65 5.75 -10.15
CA LEU A 570 -17.09 5.60 -10.00
C LEU A 570 -17.52 4.74 -8.80
N LYS A 571 -16.57 4.06 -8.14
CA LYS A 571 -16.83 3.12 -7.04
C LYS A 571 -17.58 3.73 -5.86
N THR A 572 -17.42 5.03 -5.61
CA THR A 572 -18.15 5.77 -4.56
C THR A 572 -19.39 6.49 -5.07
N PHE A 573 -19.39 6.89 -6.34
CA PHE A 573 -20.48 7.67 -6.95
C PHE A 573 -21.67 6.82 -7.35
N ILE A 574 -21.43 5.68 -8.01
CA ILE A 574 -22.49 4.79 -8.48
C ILE A 574 -23.36 4.27 -7.33
N PRO A 575 -22.82 3.83 -6.18
CA PRO A 575 -23.67 3.44 -5.04
C PRO A 575 -24.57 4.57 -4.53
N GLU A 576 -24.09 5.81 -4.49
CA GLU A 576 -24.91 6.96 -4.07
C GLU A 576 -25.98 7.28 -5.13
N LEU A 577 -25.65 7.17 -6.41
CA LEU A 577 -26.61 7.31 -7.51
C LEU A 577 -27.70 6.24 -7.44
N VAL A 578 -27.32 4.98 -7.23
CA VAL A 578 -28.25 3.85 -7.05
C VAL A 578 -29.15 4.13 -5.84
N LYS A 579 -28.59 4.56 -4.71
CA LYS A 579 -29.37 4.93 -3.53
C LYS A 579 -30.36 6.06 -3.82
N GLN A 580 -29.97 7.09 -4.57
CA GLN A 580 -30.88 8.16 -4.99
C GLN A 580 -31.99 7.63 -5.90
N PHE A 581 -31.66 6.74 -6.84
CA PHE A 581 -32.63 6.05 -7.67
C PHE A 581 -33.68 5.31 -6.85
N TYR A 582 -33.26 4.53 -5.86
CA TYR A 582 -34.17 3.78 -4.99
C TYR A 582 -35.04 4.68 -4.10
N LEU A 583 -34.42 5.65 -3.42
CA LEU A 583 -35.09 6.46 -2.39
C LEU A 583 -36.00 7.55 -2.95
N PHE A 584 -35.64 8.11 -4.10
CA PHE A 584 -36.36 9.23 -4.70
C PHE A 584 -37.07 8.80 -5.97
N TYR A 585 -36.35 8.36 -7.01
CA TYR A 585 -36.97 8.20 -8.32
C TYR A 585 -37.93 7.02 -8.42
N TYR A 586 -37.52 5.84 -7.96
CA TYR A 586 -38.36 4.64 -7.98
C TYR A 586 -39.54 4.77 -7.01
N LYS A 587 -39.28 5.33 -5.82
CA LYS A 587 -40.34 5.58 -4.84
C LYS A 587 -41.38 6.57 -5.36
N ASP A 588 -40.95 7.68 -5.95
CA ASP A 588 -41.84 8.68 -6.56
C ASP A 588 -42.64 8.06 -7.71
N PHE A 589 -42.01 7.21 -8.54
CA PHE A 589 -42.69 6.47 -9.60
C PHE A 589 -43.86 5.63 -9.05
N ILE A 590 -43.60 4.82 -8.01
CA ILE A 590 -44.61 3.96 -7.38
C ILE A 590 -45.76 4.82 -6.79
N ASP A 591 -45.42 5.83 -6.00
CA ASP A 591 -46.40 6.70 -5.32
C ASP A 591 -47.24 7.52 -6.31
N GLU A 592 -46.64 8.03 -7.39
CA GLU A 592 -47.38 8.77 -8.41
C GLU A 592 -48.37 7.89 -9.18
N VAL A 593 -47.98 6.67 -9.58
CA VAL A 593 -48.92 5.74 -10.23
C VAL A 593 -50.03 5.37 -9.26
N GLY A 594 -49.71 5.07 -8.00
CA GLY A 594 -50.68 4.80 -6.95
C GLY A 594 -51.72 5.92 -6.79
N LYS A 595 -51.28 7.17 -6.64
CA LYS A 595 -52.18 8.35 -6.60
C LYS A 595 -53.06 8.48 -7.84
N LYS A 596 -52.54 8.18 -9.04
CA LYS A 596 -53.37 8.21 -10.25
C LYS A 596 -54.46 7.14 -10.21
N MET A 597 -54.17 5.97 -9.66
CA MET A 597 -55.18 4.90 -9.50
C MET A 597 -56.26 5.25 -8.49
N GLU A 598 -55.90 5.87 -7.36
CA GLU A 598 -56.85 6.40 -6.38
C GLU A 598 -57.80 7.43 -7.01
N ILE A 599 -57.25 8.40 -7.76
CA ILE A 599 -58.05 9.43 -8.44
C ILE A 599 -58.98 8.80 -9.49
N GLU A 600 -58.48 7.85 -10.29
CA GLU A 600 -59.27 7.17 -11.31
C GLU A 600 -60.41 6.36 -10.69
N LEU A 601 -60.13 5.63 -9.61
CA LEU A 601 -61.14 4.88 -8.89
C LEU A 601 -62.22 5.81 -8.33
N ASN A 602 -61.82 6.94 -7.75
CA ASN A 602 -62.76 7.94 -7.24
C ASN A 602 -63.65 8.51 -8.35
N SER A 603 -63.06 8.84 -9.50
CA SER A 603 -63.80 9.29 -10.68
C SER A 603 -64.82 8.24 -11.14
N LYS A 604 -64.45 6.95 -11.16
CA LYS A 604 -65.33 5.87 -11.62
C LYS A 604 -66.50 5.55 -10.71
N LEU A 605 -66.31 5.71 -9.41
CA LEU A 605 -67.34 5.46 -8.41
C LEU A 605 -68.14 6.72 -8.08
N SER A 606 -67.89 7.83 -8.79
CA SER A 606 -68.67 9.06 -8.69
C SER A 606 -69.96 9.02 -9.54
N PRO A 607 -71.01 9.80 -9.19
CA PRO A 607 -71.12 10.59 -7.98
C PRO A 607 -71.29 9.70 -6.74
N GLN A 608 -70.74 10.17 -5.62
CA GLN A 608 -70.90 9.56 -4.31
C GLN A 608 -72.26 9.97 -3.72
N SER A 609 -73.35 9.47 -4.31
CA SER A 609 -74.72 9.88 -3.99
C SER A 609 -75.73 8.73 -4.10
N GLU A 610 -76.87 8.88 -3.43
CA GLU A 610 -78.02 7.95 -3.53
C GLU A 610 -78.68 7.97 -4.91
N ASP A 611 -78.33 8.92 -5.78
CA ASP A 611 -78.74 8.92 -7.19
C ASP A 611 -77.82 8.08 -8.09
N SER A 612 -76.69 7.59 -7.58
CA SER A 612 -75.74 6.79 -8.35
C SER A 612 -76.26 5.36 -8.56
N PRO A 613 -76.44 4.91 -9.81
CA PRO A 613 -76.91 3.55 -10.10
C PRO A 613 -76.02 2.46 -9.50
N PHE A 614 -74.70 2.71 -9.43
CA PHE A 614 -73.73 1.78 -8.84
C PHE A 614 -73.91 1.63 -7.33
N TRP A 615 -73.92 2.75 -6.60
CA TRP A 615 -74.07 2.72 -5.14
C TRP A 615 -75.46 2.22 -4.74
N ASN A 616 -76.50 2.55 -5.51
CA ASN A 616 -77.83 1.98 -5.33
C ASN A 616 -77.86 0.47 -5.53
N ALA A 617 -77.20 -0.05 -6.56
CA ALA A 617 -77.10 -1.50 -6.78
C ALA A 617 -76.40 -2.20 -5.59
N LEU A 618 -75.32 -1.61 -5.06
CA LEU A 618 -74.63 -2.12 -3.87
C LEU A 618 -75.47 -2.06 -2.58
N ILE A 619 -76.26 -1.00 -2.40
CA ILE A 619 -77.17 -0.88 -1.25
C ILE A 619 -78.31 -1.91 -1.37
N ALA A 620 -78.84 -2.11 -2.58
CA ALA A 620 -79.95 -3.01 -2.85
C ALA A 620 -79.61 -4.51 -2.70
N GLU A 621 -78.32 -4.90 -2.74
CA GLU A 621 -77.91 -6.28 -2.42
C GLU A 621 -78.26 -6.70 -0.98
N LYS A 622 -78.42 -5.74 -0.08
CA LYS A 622 -78.74 -6.01 1.32
C LYS A 622 -80.18 -6.54 1.46
N GLY A 623 -80.34 -7.69 2.11
CA GLY A 623 -81.65 -8.26 2.42
C GLY A 623 -82.31 -9.08 1.30
N LYS A 624 -81.67 -9.22 0.13
CA LYS A 624 -82.12 -10.15 -0.92
C LYS A 624 -82.11 -11.61 -0.43
N ILE A 625 -83.19 -12.34 -0.71
CA ILE A 625 -83.26 -13.80 -0.51
C ILE A 625 -82.38 -14.45 -1.58
N ARG A 626 -81.47 -15.34 -1.16
CA ARG A 626 -80.44 -15.93 -2.04
C ARG A 626 -80.64 -17.42 -2.22
N GLU A 627 -80.22 -17.91 -3.38
CA GLU A 627 -80.21 -19.35 -3.66
C GLU A 627 -79.12 -20.08 -2.86
N ARG A 628 -79.26 -21.39 -2.71
CA ARG A 628 -78.33 -22.21 -1.92
C ARG A 628 -76.94 -22.23 -2.58
N GLY A 629 -75.98 -21.53 -1.97
CA GLY A 629 -74.58 -21.47 -2.41
C GLY A 629 -74.11 -20.07 -2.81
N GLU A 630 -75.03 -19.13 -3.04
CA GLU A 630 -74.74 -17.74 -3.37
C GLU A 630 -74.43 -16.93 -2.10
N LYS A 631 -73.29 -16.23 -2.08
CA LYS A 631 -72.88 -15.38 -0.94
C LYS A 631 -73.01 -13.91 -1.29
N TYR A 632 -73.48 -13.12 -0.32
CA TYR A 632 -73.58 -11.66 -0.43
C TYR A 632 -72.26 -11.02 -0.90
N GLY A 633 -71.13 -11.44 -0.34
CA GLY A 633 -69.82 -10.89 -0.68
C GLY A 633 -69.41 -11.11 -2.13
N ASP A 634 -69.79 -12.24 -2.72
CA ASP A 634 -69.44 -12.59 -4.10
C ASP A 634 -70.21 -11.69 -5.09
N ASN A 635 -71.48 -11.37 -4.79
CA ASN A 635 -72.29 -10.43 -5.58
C ASN A 635 -71.76 -9.00 -5.49
N VAL A 636 -71.34 -8.56 -4.29
CA VAL A 636 -70.72 -7.24 -4.10
C VAL A 636 -69.42 -7.15 -4.91
N CYS A 637 -68.57 -8.18 -4.85
CA CYS A 637 -67.35 -8.26 -5.64
C CYS A 637 -67.67 -8.18 -7.14
N LEU A 638 -68.67 -8.93 -7.62
CA LEU A 638 -69.09 -8.90 -9.02
C LEU A 638 -69.58 -7.53 -9.49
N LEU A 639 -70.33 -6.80 -8.65
CA LEU A 639 -70.79 -5.44 -8.94
C LEU A 639 -69.62 -4.46 -9.02
N PHE A 640 -68.66 -4.55 -8.11
CA PHE A 640 -67.42 -3.79 -8.18
C PHE A 640 -66.66 -4.13 -9.47
N THR A 641 -66.30 -5.39 -9.70
CA THR A 641 -65.57 -5.83 -10.90
C THR A 641 -66.19 -5.29 -12.19
N ARG A 642 -67.50 -5.47 -12.38
CA ARG A 642 -68.22 -4.93 -13.55
C ARG A 642 -68.04 -3.42 -13.69
N LYS A 643 -68.22 -2.67 -12.60
CA LYS A 643 -68.11 -1.21 -12.63
C LYS A 643 -66.69 -0.74 -12.95
N LEU A 644 -65.69 -1.45 -12.44
CA LEU A 644 -64.28 -1.13 -12.65
C LEU A 644 -63.83 -1.47 -14.09
N GLU A 645 -64.48 -2.43 -14.73
CA GLU A 645 -64.26 -2.82 -16.14
C GLU A 645 -65.02 -1.94 -17.15
N GLU A 646 -66.11 -1.28 -16.75
CA GLU A 646 -66.94 -0.44 -17.64
C GLU A 646 -66.21 0.78 -18.24
N GLU A 647 -66.46 1.04 -19.53
CA GLU A 647 -66.02 2.17 -20.37
C GLU A 647 -64.50 2.36 -20.47
N THR A 648 -63.84 2.72 -19.37
CA THR A 648 -62.39 2.87 -19.24
C THR A 648 -61.88 1.80 -18.29
N ASN A 649 -61.28 0.72 -18.78
CA ASN A 649 -60.85 -0.36 -17.89
C ASN A 649 -59.70 0.11 -16.95
N LEU A 650 -59.85 -0.02 -15.62
CA LEU A 650 -58.82 0.37 -14.65
C LEU A 650 -57.48 -0.36 -14.83
N ASN A 651 -57.49 -1.61 -15.32
CA ASN A 651 -56.27 -2.32 -15.68
C ASN A 651 -55.50 -1.60 -16.80
N ALA A 652 -56.22 -1.07 -17.79
CA ALA A 652 -55.62 -0.28 -18.88
C ALA A 652 -55.10 1.07 -18.39
N VAL A 653 -55.78 1.69 -17.40
CA VAL A 653 -55.29 2.91 -16.75
C VAL A 653 -54.00 2.63 -15.98
N LEU A 654 -53.96 1.56 -15.17
CA LEU A 654 -52.75 1.16 -14.45
C LEU A 654 -51.58 0.99 -15.41
N LYS A 655 -51.77 0.23 -16.49
CA LYS A 655 -50.75 0.04 -17.54
C LYS A 655 -50.26 1.39 -18.09
N SER A 656 -51.18 2.23 -18.57
CA SER A 656 -50.82 3.52 -19.19
C SER A 656 -50.09 4.46 -18.23
N LYS A 657 -50.52 4.54 -16.96
CA LYS A 657 -49.84 5.38 -15.96
C LYS A 657 -48.48 4.80 -15.58
N THR A 658 -48.37 3.48 -15.48
CA THR A 658 -47.09 2.81 -15.21
C THR A 658 -46.07 3.13 -16.29
N GLU A 659 -46.42 2.92 -17.56
CA GLU A 659 -45.51 3.17 -18.69
C GLU A 659 -45.08 4.65 -18.74
N TYR A 660 -46.02 5.59 -18.56
CA TYR A 660 -45.75 7.02 -18.58
C TYR A 660 -44.81 7.48 -17.44
N HIS A 661 -45.06 7.04 -16.21
CA HIS A 661 -44.25 7.45 -15.06
C HIS A 661 -42.89 6.72 -15.04
N TRP A 662 -42.81 5.49 -15.56
CA TRP A 662 -41.55 4.78 -15.75
C TRP A 662 -40.64 5.50 -16.75
N GLU A 663 -41.18 5.93 -17.88
CA GLU A 663 -40.44 6.70 -18.89
C GLU A 663 -39.80 7.96 -18.29
N LYS A 664 -40.55 8.70 -17.46
CA LYS A 664 -40.02 9.87 -16.73
C LYS A 664 -38.90 9.52 -15.77
N LEU A 665 -39.01 8.41 -15.06
CA LEU A 665 -37.96 7.93 -14.16
C LEU A 665 -36.68 7.61 -14.96
N VAL A 666 -36.79 6.96 -16.10
CA VAL A 666 -35.63 6.64 -16.95
C VAL A 666 -34.98 7.90 -17.51
N ILE A 667 -35.77 8.92 -17.89
CA ILE A 667 -35.24 10.22 -18.32
C ILE A 667 -34.40 10.87 -17.19
N LYS A 668 -34.89 10.89 -15.95
CA LYS A 668 -34.11 11.41 -14.80
C LYS A 668 -32.78 10.68 -14.60
N ILE A 669 -32.72 9.39 -14.91
CA ILE A 669 -31.48 8.61 -14.80
C ILE A 669 -30.52 8.97 -15.95
N LEU A 670 -31.06 9.15 -17.15
CA LEU A 670 -30.30 9.59 -18.33
C LEU A 670 -29.72 11.01 -18.18
N GLU A 671 -30.34 11.88 -17.37
CA GLU A 671 -29.80 13.21 -17.03
C GLU A 671 -28.43 13.14 -16.36
N PHE A 672 -28.15 12.09 -15.55
CA PHE A 672 -26.81 11.87 -14.97
C PHE A 672 -25.73 11.54 -16.01
N PHE A 673 -26.14 11.15 -17.21
CA PHE A 673 -25.27 10.96 -18.36
C PHE A 673 -25.19 12.20 -19.26
N GLY A 674 -25.84 13.30 -18.88
CA GLY A 674 -25.93 14.53 -19.67
C GLY A 674 -26.86 14.43 -20.88
N GLN A 675 -27.72 13.40 -20.93
CA GLN A 675 -28.78 13.29 -21.93
C GLN A 675 -29.96 14.17 -21.48
N LYS A 676 -30.61 14.85 -22.43
CA LYS A 676 -31.79 15.69 -22.18
C LYS A 676 -33.03 15.10 -22.84
#